data_AF-A0A182K3U1-F1
#
_entry.id   AF-A0A182K3U1-F1
#
_cell.length_a   1.000
_cell.length_b   1.000
_cell.length_c   1.000
_cell.angle_alpha   90.00
_cell.angle_beta   90.00
_cell.angle_gamma   90.00
#
_symmetry.space_group_name_H-M   'P 1'
#
loop_
_entity.id
_entity.type
_entity.pdbx_description
1 polymer ?
#
loop_
_entity_poly.entity_id
_entity_poly.type
_entity_poly.pdbx_seq_one_letter_code
_entity_poly.pdbx_strand_id
1 'polypeptide(L)'
;MLEGEAKDGELLCIAELFESIANKDEQALHLTLQRSSIETMLLFESTYGISPLVHCMQTGEMSHVGLVRCLLASGLCDSEIVDGKGHTVLASLVLAHAQTERPAGFLERMIELVIEGADDVTACYRMLKHNSLALFQVFLSVKQYEEGRLFECLTGALTELNVKQFVVSPDLKMFVLFKLADYGFHHMTGDLPGRCDKKIDEWKDHIDVVIDCWDVIGKKYDTGSYGDVDNRLLHRLHVIHNQLYFLQHQKFHDYLSLREVIFCVAVFWNILKNPKKFGVYRFIVNKCLVMEFIRMIAFQLAEVKRFLEQTEQELMKIVQEVESLTAHRKERLIEELVEKIEESCKATIIQQYRLNLSVDGTSNSNRDALAKNMLRRIRKIDKQWADTKTHELRALQQTQKAWLIEQLETRLECVEQPQNVADRILAELKRSTVDTIAAKIVASESFDLEHLMRGKDRRTRRKLIECYGQLKQLYSLKKIVKTFAHMAHVNLTSVETFQDCLKRTVMILGETLKNTNSTPNMPNGRLEDAMGCMLTHRFADIVISLRNSYAREFSLSRLLINDELERRVYSLLPNHTVAIRMVIHLLYVIVLAEVRRSFYGLLLRCGSLETLRSLLIYAGVKDELFQTEHDTFEQVKGYYSNVKELFSEMRETPVGKTVEFTHVEKQFQVQCGIVAEVEAMLAAEKAIDYENMRKTCFSCNSISTIRRLLLWKIAAYRPNAVLESICSKWNANATSISRIHWMDTRLSWIDPETMSNKLAMITAAIGDADAFYNISHSRKVIEEIGIAEEVDEEAVDQLNKMLRPYYGNIFFLDNKWKVLESFCKQRRLPWNNLHVRLLRQRDQNLLQELFEERRSKLQTILAQNDIKTVDVLQVGNIIIQEDILASLEHLQLELCEILTAVGYFGDSFHYIKQRIPMIQGKNFRNLLAHDSISYNMLTDSGDAKVIVNAFIFANTEVQLFESRRCETIELHLPSLADMHRWVEEQHRLQKSFQSNDVNLVHAMMQSGGEIKSYFCFTPNAEHYPAELLSIGDTIQGFCDRAPSIVPLLGRYFPYLRELYHRREFALESAIVRRDFESGFKIIDETKPLRGLFCSWPKLMDRLSPAIKATKTLPERRALLNEFLDYGNEKCVEEMIRLDPSLAATLNL
;
A
#
# COMPACT_ATOMS: atom_id res chain seq x y z
N MET A 1 59.94 7.07 -14.90
CA MET A 1 60.51 7.87 -13.78
C MET A 1 59.41 8.55 -12.96
N LEU A 2 58.40 9.18 -13.57
CA LEU A 2 57.26 9.80 -12.85
C LEU A 2 56.42 8.83 -11.96
N GLU A 3 56.24 7.57 -12.34
CA GLU A 3 55.53 6.57 -11.50
C GLU A 3 56.36 6.05 -10.31
N GLY A 4 57.68 6.21 -10.34
CA GLY A 4 58.58 5.79 -9.25
C GLY A 4 58.62 6.82 -8.12
N GLU A 5 58.70 8.11 -8.48
CA GLU A 5 58.70 9.22 -7.51
C GLU A 5 57.35 9.38 -6.78
N ALA A 6 56.23 9.09 -7.46
CA ALA A 6 54.90 9.11 -6.84
C ALA A 6 54.71 8.00 -5.78
N LYS A 7 55.25 6.80 -6.03
CA LYS A 7 55.20 5.68 -5.06
C LYS A 7 56.08 5.91 -3.83
N ASP A 8 57.26 6.49 -4.00
CA ASP A 8 58.14 6.84 -2.88
C ASP A 8 57.52 7.94 -2.00
N GLY A 9 56.81 8.90 -2.60
CA GLY A 9 56.05 9.93 -1.89
C GLY A 9 54.87 9.38 -1.08
N GLU A 10 54.09 8.45 -1.63
CA GLU A 10 52.98 7.82 -0.88
C GLU A 10 53.47 6.91 0.26
N LEU A 11 54.57 6.18 0.06
CA LEU A 11 55.20 5.36 1.09
C LEU A 11 55.72 6.21 2.26
N LEU A 12 56.27 7.39 1.97
CA LEU A 12 56.64 8.37 2.98
C LEU A 12 55.39 8.88 3.73
N CYS A 13 54.32 9.23 3.02
CA CYS A 13 53.07 9.68 3.63
C CYS A 13 52.45 8.63 4.57
N ILE A 14 52.40 7.35 4.19
CA ILE A 14 51.84 6.31 5.09
C ILE A 14 52.72 6.06 6.32
N ALA A 15 54.04 6.24 6.22
CA ALA A 15 54.96 6.16 7.35
C ALA A 15 54.75 7.36 8.30
N GLU A 16 54.65 8.57 7.76
CA GLU A 16 54.32 9.79 8.52
C GLU A 16 52.95 9.68 9.22
N LEU A 17 51.95 9.10 8.56
CA LEU A 17 50.63 8.82 9.16
C LEU A 17 50.76 7.84 10.34
N PHE A 18 51.50 6.74 10.17
CA PHE A 18 51.70 5.75 11.23
C PHE A 18 52.47 6.34 12.42
N GLU A 19 53.55 7.09 12.17
CA GLU A 19 54.32 7.77 13.21
C GLU A 19 53.47 8.80 13.95
N SER A 20 52.68 9.61 13.24
CA SER A 20 51.79 10.61 13.86
C SER A 20 50.74 9.94 14.76
N ILE A 21 50.19 8.80 14.33
CA ILE A 21 49.24 8.03 15.14
C ILE A 21 49.91 7.40 16.36
N ALA A 22 51.08 6.76 16.17
CA ALA A 22 51.84 6.13 17.25
C ALA A 22 52.31 7.15 18.31
N ASN A 23 52.72 8.34 17.87
CA ASN A 23 53.17 9.44 18.72
C ASN A 23 52.02 10.30 19.27
N LYS A 24 50.77 10.05 18.85
CA LYS A 24 49.56 10.80 19.24
C LYS A 24 49.66 12.30 18.89
N ASP A 25 50.31 12.62 17.77
CA ASP A 25 50.51 14.00 17.30
C ASP A 25 49.41 14.41 16.30
N GLU A 26 48.44 15.19 16.79
CA GLU A 26 47.32 15.70 16.00
C GLU A 26 47.75 16.69 14.90
N GLN A 27 48.77 17.51 15.17
CA GLN A 27 49.21 18.54 14.23
C GLN A 27 49.97 17.90 13.06
N ALA A 28 50.88 16.98 13.36
CA ALA A 28 51.58 16.20 12.36
C ALA A 28 50.61 15.37 11.50
N LEU A 29 49.62 14.74 12.15
CA LEU A 29 48.58 13.99 11.43
C LEU A 29 47.78 14.88 10.48
N HIS A 30 47.32 16.06 10.94
CA HIS A 30 46.56 16.99 10.12
C HIS A 30 47.34 17.48 8.88
N LEU A 31 48.61 17.86 9.06
CA LEU A 31 49.49 18.28 7.95
C LEU A 31 49.74 17.15 6.94
N THR A 32 49.80 15.91 7.41
CA THR A 32 49.97 14.73 6.55
C THR A 32 48.68 14.41 5.80
N LEU A 33 47.52 14.54 6.43
CA LEU A 33 46.22 14.32 5.79
C LEU A 33 45.92 15.34 4.67
N GLN A 34 46.36 16.60 4.80
CA GLN A 34 46.21 17.60 3.72
C GLN A 34 46.96 17.23 2.43
N ARG A 35 47.99 16.40 2.53
CA ARG A 35 48.79 15.90 1.41
C ARG A 35 48.38 14.48 0.96
N SER A 36 47.44 13.85 1.67
CA SER A 36 47.01 12.48 1.45
C SER A 36 45.81 12.40 0.50
N SER A 37 45.69 11.28 -0.21
CA SER A 37 44.52 10.95 -1.02
C SER A 37 43.80 9.70 -0.46
N ILE A 38 42.67 9.34 -1.07
CA ILE A 38 42.00 8.06 -0.75
C ILE A 38 42.91 6.87 -1.07
N GLU A 39 43.75 6.99 -2.09
CA GLU A 39 44.73 5.97 -2.49
C GLU A 39 45.80 5.80 -1.41
N THR A 40 46.26 6.91 -0.80
CA THR A 40 47.17 6.87 0.36
C THR A 40 46.57 6.06 1.52
N MET A 41 45.28 6.23 1.82
CA MET A 41 44.60 5.47 2.89
C MET A 41 44.44 3.99 2.55
N LEU A 42 44.18 3.66 1.28
CA LEU A 42 44.08 2.28 0.82
C LEU A 42 45.45 1.58 0.83
N LEU A 43 46.52 2.32 0.52
CA LEU A 43 47.90 1.84 0.63
C LEU A 43 48.28 1.58 2.09
N PHE A 44 47.91 2.48 3.01
CA PHE A 44 48.09 2.26 4.45
C PHE A 44 47.42 0.96 4.90
N GLU A 45 46.15 0.75 4.53
CA GLU A 45 45.39 -0.45 4.88
C GLU A 45 45.99 -1.74 4.33
N SER A 46 46.50 -1.71 3.09
CA SER A 46 47.14 -2.89 2.50
C SER A 46 48.49 -3.20 3.14
N THR A 47 49.21 -2.17 3.61
CA THR A 47 50.52 -2.30 4.27
C THR A 47 50.40 -2.80 5.71
N TYR A 48 49.48 -2.21 6.49
CA TYR A 48 49.35 -2.48 7.93
C TYR A 48 48.20 -3.45 8.27
N GLY A 49 47.37 -3.84 7.30
CA GLY A 49 46.24 -4.74 7.50
C GLY A 49 45.05 -4.14 8.25
N ILE A 50 45.09 -2.86 8.58
CA ILE A 50 44.09 -2.13 9.37
C ILE A 50 44.00 -0.69 8.87
N SER A 51 42.81 -0.08 8.91
CA SER A 51 42.68 1.33 8.57
C SER A 51 43.18 2.22 9.72
N PRO A 52 43.70 3.42 9.43
CA PRO A 52 44.15 4.37 10.47
C PRO A 52 43.06 4.64 11.51
N LEU A 53 41.81 4.81 11.03
CA LEU A 53 40.65 5.06 11.88
C LEU A 53 40.32 3.84 12.76
N VAL A 54 40.28 2.63 12.17
CA VAL A 54 40.00 1.40 12.92
C VAL A 54 41.09 1.17 13.97
N HIS A 55 42.36 1.43 13.67
CA HIS A 55 43.46 1.32 14.62
C HIS A 55 43.25 2.25 15.82
N CYS A 56 42.99 3.54 15.58
CA CYS A 56 42.70 4.51 16.64
C CYS A 56 41.47 4.15 17.48
N MET A 57 40.44 3.55 16.87
CA MET A 57 39.22 3.17 17.56
C MET A 57 39.35 1.84 18.33
N GLN A 58 40.18 0.90 17.87
CA GLN A 58 40.42 -0.37 18.55
C GLN A 58 41.32 -0.23 19.77
N THR A 59 42.31 0.66 19.75
CA THR A 59 43.17 0.95 20.92
C THR A 59 42.37 1.57 22.06
N GLY A 60 41.30 2.32 21.75
CA GLY A 60 40.25 2.70 22.70
C GLY A 60 40.68 3.71 23.76
N GLU A 61 41.80 4.41 23.60
CA GLU A 61 42.28 5.37 24.59
C GLU A 61 41.78 6.80 24.30
N MET A 62 41.40 7.54 25.35
CA MET A 62 40.93 8.93 25.23
C MET A 62 41.94 9.86 24.54
N SER A 63 43.24 9.54 24.58
CA SER A 63 44.28 10.30 23.89
C SER A 63 44.21 10.20 22.36
N HIS A 64 43.45 9.27 21.79
CA HIS A 64 43.27 9.13 20.33
C HIS A 64 42.08 9.92 19.79
N VAL A 65 41.29 10.58 20.64
CA VAL A 65 40.07 11.31 20.24
C VAL A 65 40.37 12.40 19.21
N GLY A 66 41.41 13.20 19.40
CA GLY A 66 41.76 14.24 18.44
C GLY A 66 42.33 13.68 17.13
N LEU A 67 43.05 12.55 17.17
CA LEU A 67 43.47 11.84 15.95
C LEU A 67 42.26 11.35 15.14
N VAL A 68 41.26 10.77 15.80
CA VAL A 68 40.01 10.34 15.15
C VAL A 68 39.28 11.53 14.53
N ARG A 69 39.22 12.68 15.21
CA ARG A 69 38.66 13.90 14.64
C ARG A 69 39.38 14.31 13.36
N CYS A 70 40.72 14.35 13.37
CA CYS A 70 41.51 14.67 12.18
C CYS A 70 41.21 13.71 11.02
N LEU A 71 41.14 12.40 11.29
CA LEU A 71 40.86 11.37 10.29
C LEU A 71 39.46 11.52 9.67
N LEU A 72 38.42 11.71 10.48
CA LEU A 72 37.05 11.91 9.99
C LEU A 72 36.91 13.24 9.22
N ALA A 73 37.51 14.32 9.73
CA ALA A 73 37.46 15.64 9.09
C ALA A 73 38.18 15.68 7.74
N SER A 74 39.13 14.77 7.48
CA SER A 74 39.79 14.64 6.18
C SER A 74 38.86 14.18 5.06
N GLY A 75 37.75 13.51 5.41
CA GLY A 75 36.85 12.87 4.46
C GLY A 75 37.42 11.61 3.78
N LEU A 76 38.68 11.25 4.02
CA LEU A 76 39.36 10.08 3.44
C LEU A 76 39.10 8.77 4.21
N CYS A 77 38.69 8.92 5.48
CA CYS A 77 38.28 7.85 6.38
C CYS A 77 36.85 8.11 6.84
N ASP A 78 36.04 7.06 6.89
CA ASP A 78 34.67 7.10 7.42
C ASP A 78 34.45 5.96 8.41
N SER A 79 33.45 6.13 9.28
CA SER A 79 33.11 5.17 10.32
C SER A 79 32.32 3.96 9.81
N GLU A 80 31.90 3.96 8.54
CA GLU A 80 30.98 2.97 7.95
C GLU A 80 31.71 1.77 7.34
N ILE A 81 33.05 1.78 7.38
CA ILE A 81 33.91 0.64 7.04
C ILE A 81 33.51 -0.57 7.89
N VAL A 82 33.37 -1.73 7.25
CA VAL A 82 32.93 -2.98 7.87
C VAL A 82 34.07 -3.96 8.13
N ASP A 83 33.93 -4.74 9.20
CA ASP A 83 34.79 -5.88 9.50
C ASP A 83 34.40 -7.12 8.65
N GLY A 84 35.11 -8.24 8.85
CA GLY A 84 34.77 -9.51 8.19
C GLY A 84 33.36 -10.04 8.56
N LYS A 85 32.75 -9.58 9.65
CA LYS A 85 31.38 -9.97 10.02
C LYS A 85 30.32 -9.02 9.44
N GLY A 86 30.73 -7.95 8.74
CA GLY A 86 29.82 -6.93 8.22
C GLY A 86 29.43 -5.85 9.22
N HIS A 87 30.03 -5.84 10.41
CA HIS A 87 29.79 -4.78 11.38
C HIS A 87 30.66 -3.57 11.05
N THR A 88 30.07 -2.38 11.09
CA THR A 88 30.84 -1.14 10.95
C THR A 88 31.84 -0.95 12.10
N VAL A 89 32.81 -0.05 11.95
CA VAL A 89 33.81 0.25 12.99
C VAL A 89 33.14 0.63 14.31
N LEU A 90 32.14 1.51 14.25
CA LEU A 90 31.37 1.90 15.43
C LEU A 90 30.51 0.77 15.99
N ALA A 91 29.86 -0.01 15.14
CA ALA A 91 29.06 -1.16 15.60
C ALA A 91 29.93 -2.21 16.32
N SER A 92 31.12 -2.46 15.79
CA SER A 92 32.12 -3.35 16.40
C SER A 92 32.61 -2.82 17.75
N LEU A 93 32.78 -1.49 17.85
CA LEU A 93 33.18 -0.81 19.09
C LEU A 93 32.16 -1.03 20.21
N VAL A 94 30.86 -0.94 19.89
CA VAL A 94 29.76 -1.20 20.84
C VAL A 94 29.79 -2.64 21.34
N LEU A 95 29.96 -3.62 20.44
CA LEU A 95 30.04 -5.04 20.80
C LEU A 95 31.25 -5.33 21.70
N ALA A 96 32.40 -4.71 21.42
CA ALA A 96 33.60 -4.85 22.23
C ALA A 96 33.45 -4.17 23.60
N HIS A 97 32.80 -3.01 23.67
CA HIS A 97 32.52 -2.29 24.92
C HIS A 97 31.62 -3.10 25.86
N ALA A 98 30.67 -3.87 25.32
CA ALA A 98 29.84 -4.78 26.13
C ALA A 98 30.62 -5.97 26.74
N GLN A 99 31.81 -6.28 26.21
CA GLN A 99 32.61 -7.46 26.59
C GLN A 99 33.89 -7.13 27.38
N THR A 100 34.33 -5.88 27.41
CA THR A 100 35.61 -5.45 28.01
C THR A 100 35.48 -4.15 28.81
N GLU A 101 36.23 -4.01 29.91
CA GLU A 101 36.36 -2.78 30.71
C GLU A 101 37.15 -1.69 29.93
N ARG A 102 36.55 -1.17 28.86
CA ARG A 102 37.09 -0.02 28.11
C ARG A 102 36.84 1.29 28.86
N PRO A 103 37.66 2.33 28.66
CA PRO A 103 37.49 3.60 29.36
C PRO A 103 36.10 4.20 29.10
N ALA A 104 35.45 4.63 30.19
CA ALA A 104 34.12 5.22 30.17
C ALA A 104 34.09 6.49 29.30
N GLY A 105 33.08 6.64 28.45
CA GLY A 105 32.89 7.83 27.61
C GLY A 105 33.59 7.81 26.24
N PHE A 106 34.43 6.81 25.95
CA PHE A 106 35.15 6.77 24.65
C PHE A 106 34.20 6.57 23.46
N LEU A 107 33.26 5.62 23.56
CA LEU A 107 32.28 5.33 22.49
C LEU A 107 31.37 6.53 22.23
N GLU A 108 30.88 7.18 23.29
CA GLU A 108 30.06 8.38 23.24
C GLU A 108 30.81 9.50 22.53
N ARG A 109 32.09 9.68 22.85
CA ARG A 109 32.93 10.69 22.17
C ARG A 109 33.15 10.36 20.69
N MET A 110 33.29 9.09 20.32
CA MET A 110 33.38 8.69 18.91
C MET A 110 32.08 9.00 18.15
N ILE A 111 30.92 8.75 18.77
CA ILE A 111 29.62 9.08 18.20
C ILE A 111 29.51 10.60 17.96
N GLU A 112 29.89 11.41 18.95
CA GLU A 112 29.89 12.87 18.84
C GLU A 112 30.77 13.38 17.69
N LEU A 113 31.93 12.75 17.45
CA LEU A 113 32.80 13.11 16.33
C LEU A 113 32.19 12.76 14.97
N VAL A 114 31.52 11.60 14.83
CA VAL A 114 30.92 11.19 13.54
C VAL A 114 29.75 12.10 13.13
N ILE A 115 29.04 12.65 14.11
CA ILE A 115 27.92 13.59 13.89
C ILE A 115 28.35 15.06 14.04
N GLU A 116 29.65 15.35 14.19
CA GLU A 116 30.16 16.71 14.30
C GLU A 116 29.81 17.51 13.03
N GLY A 117 29.23 18.71 13.23
CA GLY A 117 28.80 19.59 12.14
C GLY A 117 27.54 19.15 11.37
N ALA A 118 26.91 18.01 11.71
CA ALA A 118 25.66 17.57 11.10
C ALA A 118 24.44 18.18 11.80
N ASP A 119 23.42 18.56 11.03
CA ASP A 119 22.08 18.77 11.59
C ASP A 119 21.50 17.44 12.13
N ASP A 120 20.44 17.50 12.92
CA ASP A 120 19.88 16.32 13.59
C ASP A 120 19.35 15.24 12.65
N VAL A 121 18.80 15.63 11.49
CA VAL A 121 18.29 14.69 10.48
C VAL A 121 19.48 13.95 9.87
N THR A 122 20.50 14.70 9.47
CA THR A 122 21.75 14.17 8.93
C THR A 122 22.48 13.29 9.97
N ALA A 123 22.46 13.67 11.25
CA ALA A 123 23.04 12.87 12.33
C ALA A 123 22.31 11.52 12.48
N CYS A 124 20.96 11.52 12.49
CA CYS A 124 20.16 10.30 12.50
C CYS A 124 20.45 9.44 11.26
N TYR A 125 20.51 10.05 10.08
CA TYR A 125 20.85 9.37 8.83
C TYR A 125 22.21 8.67 8.90
N ARG A 126 23.28 9.38 9.31
CA ARG A 126 24.62 8.80 9.50
C ARG A 126 24.60 7.61 10.47
N MET A 127 23.87 7.74 11.58
CA MET A 127 23.80 6.67 12.59
C MET A 127 23.01 5.44 12.12
N LEU A 128 21.90 5.63 11.41
CA LEU A 128 21.11 4.52 10.86
C LEU A 128 21.89 3.70 9.81
N LYS A 129 22.78 4.34 9.04
CA LYS A 129 23.62 3.67 8.05
C LYS A 129 24.61 2.66 8.63
N HIS A 130 24.93 2.77 9.92
CA HIS A 130 25.75 1.76 10.60
C HIS A 130 25.03 0.42 10.77
N ASN A 131 23.72 0.39 10.54
CA ASN A 131 22.89 -0.80 10.51
C ASN A 131 23.02 -1.68 11.77
N SER A 132 23.08 -1.02 12.93
CA SER A 132 23.27 -1.65 14.23
C SER A 132 22.35 -1.02 15.26
N LEU A 133 21.39 -1.80 15.77
CA LEU A 133 20.45 -1.35 16.81
C LEU A 133 21.18 -0.90 18.08
N ALA A 134 22.15 -1.70 18.54
CA ALA A 134 22.90 -1.40 19.76
C ALA A 134 23.64 -0.05 19.67
N LEU A 135 24.30 0.23 18.55
CA LEU A 135 24.94 1.53 18.33
C LEU A 135 23.92 2.67 18.31
N PHE A 136 22.80 2.46 17.62
CA PHE A 136 21.76 3.48 17.51
C PHE A 136 21.15 3.84 18.87
N GLN A 137 20.94 2.85 19.76
CA GLN A 137 20.48 3.08 21.12
C GLN A 137 21.46 3.93 21.93
N VAL A 138 22.77 3.67 21.83
CA VAL A 138 23.79 4.50 22.48
C VAL A 138 23.76 5.92 21.92
N PHE A 139 23.66 6.09 20.59
CA PHE A 139 23.53 7.40 19.96
C PHE A 139 22.35 8.21 20.51
N LEU A 140 21.18 7.60 20.68
CA LEU A 140 20.02 8.26 21.26
C LEU A 140 20.27 8.69 22.72
N SER A 141 21.00 7.89 23.50
CA SER A 141 21.38 8.24 24.87
C SER A 141 22.37 9.41 24.96
N VAL A 142 23.23 9.57 23.95
CA VAL A 142 24.18 10.69 23.84
C VAL A 142 23.46 11.98 23.44
N LYS A 143 22.58 11.93 22.43
CA LYS A 143 21.91 13.12 21.91
C LYS A 143 20.75 13.62 22.74
N GLN A 144 20.04 12.74 23.45
CA GLN A 144 18.90 13.09 24.32
C GLN A 144 17.86 13.97 23.62
N TYR A 145 17.42 13.54 22.44
CA TYR A 145 16.41 14.27 21.67
C TYR A 145 15.07 14.41 22.42
N GLU A 146 14.43 15.57 22.27
CA GLU A 146 13.00 15.70 22.52
C GLU A 146 12.22 14.80 21.54
N GLU A 147 11.08 14.23 21.99
CA GLU A 147 10.35 13.21 21.24
C GLU A 147 9.92 13.69 19.84
N GLY A 148 9.40 14.91 19.72
CA GLY A 148 8.98 15.48 18.44
C GLY A 148 10.14 15.72 17.49
N ARG A 149 11.28 16.17 18.02
CA ARG A 149 12.48 16.36 17.21
C ARG A 149 13.05 15.03 16.73
N LEU A 150 13.08 14.02 17.60
CA LEU A 150 13.48 12.65 17.22
C LEU A 150 12.58 12.11 16.12
N PHE A 151 11.26 12.31 16.24
CA PHE A 151 10.29 11.88 15.24
C PHE A 151 10.56 12.49 13.86
N GLU A 152 10.77 13.81 13.77
CA GLU A 152 11.13 14.49 12.52
C GLU A 152 12.42 13.92 11.93
N CYS A 153 13.46 13.76 12.75
CA CYS A 153 14.77 13.33 12.31
C CYS A 153 14.77 11.89 11.81
N LEU A 154 14.09 10.99 12.52
CA LEU A 154 13.88 9.60 12.09
C LEU A 154 13.08 9.53 10.80
N THR A 155 12.02 10.34 10.67
CA THR A 155 11.19 10.39 9.47
C THR A 155 12.00 10.83 8.26
N GLY A 156 12.76 11.92 8.37
CA GLY A 156 13.61 12.43 7.29
C GLY A 156 14.70 11.43 6.89
N ALA A 157 15.44 10.92 7.88
CA ALA A 157 16.53 9.96 7.66
C ALA A 157 16.05 8.64 7.04
N LEU A 158 14.95 8.07 7.54
CA LEU A 158 14.39 6.83 7.00
C LEU A 158 13.81 7.03 5.59
N THR A 159 13.22 8.19 5.31
CA THR A 159 12.76 8.54 3.96
C THR A 159 13.92 8.60 2.98
N GLU A 160 15.02 9.25 3.36
CA GLU A 160 16.24 9.30 2.53
C GLU A 160 16.80 7.91 2.24
N LEU A 161 16.92 7.05 3.27
CA LEU A 161 17.38 5.67 3.10
C LEU A 161 16.47 4.86 2.16
N ASN A 162 15.15 4.99 2.32
CA ASN A 162 14.17 4.30 1.46
C ASN A 162 14.25 4.79 0.00
N VAL A 163 14.38 6.10 -0.23
CA VAL A 163 14.54 6.68 -1.58
C VAL A 163 15.85 6.22 -2.21
N LYS A 164 16.95 6.23 -1.44
CA LYS A 164 18.27 5.74 -1.85
C LYS A 164 18.35 4.22 -1.96
N GLN A 165 17.30 3.47 -1.60
CA GLN A 165 17.25 1.99 -1.64
C GLN A 165 18.29 1.32 -0.74
N PHE A 166 18.59 1.92 0.40
CA PHE A 166 19.40 1.32 1.45
C PHE A 166 18.55 0.34 2.27
N VAL A 167 19.06 -0.88 2.49
CA VAL A 167 18.34 -1.90 3.26
C VAL A 167 18.74 -1.81 4.73
N VAL A 168 17.82 -1.32 5.55
CA VAL A 168 17.95 -1.34 7.02
C VAL A 168 17.67 -2.74 7.55
N SER A 169 18.47 -3.20 8.51
CA SER A 169 18.34 -4.49 9.15
C SER A 169 16.98 -4.63 9.86
N PRO A 170 16.41 -5.85 9.94
CA PRO A 170 15.09 -6.04 10.51
C PRO A 170 14.93 -5.51 11.94
N ASP A 171 15.92 -5.70 12.82
CA ASP A 171 15.94 -5.17 14.20
C ASP A 171 15.84 -3.65 14.25
N LEU A 172 16.75 -2.97 13.55
CA LEU A 172 16.83 -1.52 13.54
C LEU A 172 15.56 -0.93 12.89
N LYS A 173 15.08 -1.54 11.80
CA LYS A 173 13.84 -1.13 11.16
C LYS A 173 12.65 -1.22 12.11
N MET A 174 12.49 -2.33 12.85
CA MET A 174 11.40 -2.49 13.81
C MET A 174 11.49 -1.46 14.94
N PHE A 175 12.69 -1.21 15.48
CA PHE A 175 12.89 -0.21 16.53
C PHE A 175 12.54 1.22 16.08
N VAL A 176 12.98 1.62 14.87
CA VAL A 176 12.66 2.94 14.31
C VAL A 176 11.16 3.06 14.05
N LEU A 177 10.54 2.05 13.45
CA LEU A 177 9.09 2.04 13.23
C LEU A 177 8.31 2.11 14.55
N PHE A 178 8.78 1.43 15.59
CA PHE A 178 8.22 1.54 16.94
C PHE A 178 8.30 2.97 17.46
N LYS A 179 9.47 3.63 17.41
CA LYS A 179 9.61 5.02 17.87
C LYS A 179 8.70 5.99 17.12
N LEU A 180 8.56 5.81 15.80
CA LEU A 180 7.65 6.63 15.01
C LEU A 180 6.19 6.40 15.40
N ALA A 181 5.77 5.14 15.48
CA ALA A 181 4.39 4.76 15.81
C ALA A 181 4.00 5.13 17.23
N ASP A 182 4.92 5.00 18.19
CA ASP A 182 4.73 5.40 19.58
C ASP A 182 4.50 6.91 19.70
N TYR A 183 5.35 7.72 19.05
CA TYR A 183 5.17 9.17 18.99
C TYR A 183 3.84 9.54 18.33
N GLY A 184 3.53 8.92 17.19
CA GLY A 184 2.27 9.13 16.50
C GLY A 184 1.06 8.85 17.38
N PHE A 185 1.07 7.72 18.07
CA PHE A 185 -0.05 7.30 18.91
C PHE A 185 -0.35 8.29 20.03
N HIS A 186 0.67 8.92 20.61
CA HIS A 186 0.52 9.88 21.71
C HIS A 186 0.20 11.29 21.23
N HIS A 187 0.87 11.76 20.17
CA HIS A 187 0.93 13.19 19.83
C HIS A 187 0.12 13.57 18.57
N MET A 188 -0.13 12.63 17.66
CA MET A 188 -0.89 12.87 16.43
C MET A 188 -2.34 12.38 16.55
N THR A 189 -3.00 12.78 17.64
CA THR A 189 -4.37 12.38 18.00
C THR A 189 -5.38 13.50 17.69
N GLY A 190 -6.65 13.16 17.52
CA GLY A 190 -7.74 14.09 17.22
C GLY A 190 -7.77 14.62 15.78
N ASP A 191 -8.81 15.39 15.48
CA ASP A 191 -8.92 16.16 14.23
C ASP A 191 -8.15 17.49 14.39
N LEU A 192 -7.33 17.87 13.41
CA LEU A 192 -6.62 19.15 13.44
C LEU A 192 -7.63 20.33 13.45
N PRO A 193 -7.68 21.15 14.51
CA PRO A 193 -8.56 22.31 14.56
C PRO A 193 -8.01 23.43 13.68
N GLY A 194 -8.82 23.98 12.77
CA GLY A 194 -8.56 25.28 12.13
C GLY A 194 -7.48 25.34 11.03
N ARG A 195 -6.82 24.24 10.66
CA ARG A 195 -5.93 24.17 9.47
C ARG A 195 -6.48 23.35 8.31
N CYS A 196 -7.66 22.76 8.46
CA CYS A 196 -8.38 22.09 7.37
C CYS A 196 -9.08 23.09 6.42
N ASP A 197 -8.51 24.29 6.26
CA ASP A 197 -8.55 24.94 4.97
C ASP A 197 -7.64 24.09 4.08
N LYS A 198 -8.20 23.02 3.50
CA LYS A 198 -7.63 22.43 2.29
C LYS A 198 -7.22 23.61 1.44
N LYS A 199 -5.93 23.75 1.09
CA LYS A 199 -5.55 24.67 0.01
C LYS A 199 -6.51 24.33 -1.12
N ILE A 200 -7.40 25.26 -1.42
CA ILE A 200 -8.56 24.99 -2.29
C ILE A 200 -8.08 24.43 -3.64
N ASP A 201 -6.87 24.83 -4.02
CA ASP A 201 -6.16 24.48 -5.24
C ASP A 201 -5.08 23.40 -5.09
N GLU A 202 -5.00 22.67 -3.98
CA GLU A 202 -3.99 21.62 -3.78
C GLU A 202 -4.03 20.54 -4.90
N TRP A 203 -5.20 20.30 -5.49
CA TRP A 203 -5.34 19.40 -6.64
C TRP A 203 -4.54 19.88 -7.87
N LYS A 204 -4.34 21.19 -8.05
CA LYS A 204 -3.51 21.76 -9.13
C LYS A 204 -2.05 21.37 -8.94
N ASP A 205 -1.54 21.47 -7.69
CA ASP A 205 -0.18 21.09 -7.33
C ASP A 205 0.05 19.58 -7.56
N HIS A 206 -0.90 18.74 -7.16
CA HIS A 206 -0.83 17.30 -7.41
C HIS A 206 -0.78 16.95 -8.91
N ILE A 207 -1.56 17.65 -9.74
CA ILE A 207 -1.53 17.47 -11.20
C ILE A 207 -0.17 17.88 -11.78
N ASP A 208 0.39 19.02 -11.35
CA ASP A 208 1.69 19.49 -11.85
C ASP A 208 2.81 18.50 -11.56
N VAL A 209 2.81 17.88 -10.38
CA VAL A 209 3.78 16.84 -10.03
C VAL A 209 3.63 15.61 -10.94
N VAL A 210 2.40 15.20 -11.26
CA VAL A 210 2.16 14.08 -12.18
C VAL A 210 2.68 14.40 -13.59
N ILE A 211 2.44 15.63 -14.07
CA ILE A 211 2.92 16.09 -15.37
C ILE A 211 4.46 16.14 -15.41
N ASP A 212 5.12 16.73 -14.40
CA ASP A 212 6.58 16.77 -14.30
C ASP A 212 7.20 15.36 -14.31
N CYS A 213 6.62 14.44 -13.54
CA CYS A 213 7.08 13.06 -13.53
C CYS A 213 6.88 12.39 -14.89
N TRP A 214 5.74 12.62 -15.55
CA TRP A 214 5.47 12.10 -16.88
C TRP A 214 6.44 12.67 -17.93
N ASP A 215 6.80 13.95 -17.88
CA ASP A 215 7.71 14.55 -18.85
C ASP A 215 9.10 13.89 -18.85
N VAL A 216 9.60 13.52 -17.67
CA VAL A 216 10.83 12.73 -17.54
C VAL A 216 10.62 11.31 -18.02
N ILE A 217 9.50 10.69 -17.65
CA ILE A 217 9.18 9.31 -18.02
C ILE A 217 9.04 9.16 -19.54
N GLY A 218 8.20 9.98 -20.17
CA GLY A 218 7.89 9.94 -21.59
C GLY A 218 9.11 10.19 -22.48
N LYS A 219 10.05 11.05 -22.05
CA LYS A 219 11.28 11.32 -22.80
C LYS A 219 12.26 10.16 -22.81
N LYS A 220 12.33 9.36 -21.73
CA LYS A 220 13.39 8.35 -21.54
C LYS A 220 12.90 6.90 -21.60
N TYR A 221 11.67 6.62 -21.16
CA TYR A 221 11.19 5.26 -20.91
C TYR A 221 9.94 4.87 -21.74
N ASP A 222 9.30 5.79 -22.47
CA ASP A 222 8.23 5.44 -23.45
C ASP A 222 8.84 4.96 -24.78
N THR A 223 9.70 3.93 -24.68
CA THR A 223 10.53 3.39 -25.77
C THR A 223 9.89 2.21 -26.51
N GLY A 224 8.82 1.63 -25.95
CA GLY A 224 8.24 0.37 -26.41
C GLY A 224 9.01 -0.90 -25.98
N SER A 225 10.18 -0.77 -25.35
CA SER A 225 10.89 -1.88 -24.69
C SER A 225 10.21 -2.25 -23.37
N TYR A 226 10.36 -3.50 -22.91
CA TYR A 226 9.83 -3.96 -21.62
C TYR A 226 10.88 -3.94 -20.48
N GLY A 227 12.18 -3.81 -20.80
CA GLY A 227 13.29 -4.09 -19.87
C GLY A 227 14.11 -2.88 -19.38
N ASP A 228 13.92 -1.70 -19.96
CA ASP A 228 14.57 -0.43 -19.60
C ASP A 228 13.95 0.17 -18.32
N VAL A 229 14.20 -0.47 -17.18
CA VAL A 229 13.74 -0.03 -15.86
C VAL A 229 14.94 0.26 -14.96
N ASP A 230 14.98 1.46 -14.37
CA ASP A 230 16.00 1.89 -13.41
C ASP A 230 15.36 2.54 -12.16
N ASN A 231 16.20 2.92 -11.18
CA ASN A 231 15.75 3.54 -9.93
C ASN A 231 14.97 4.84 -10.16
N ARG A 232 15.31 5.61 -11.21
CA ARG A 232 14.62 6.87 -11.53
C ARG A 232 13.19 6.62 -11.99
N LEU A 233 12.97 5.63 -12.87
CA LEU A 233 11.62 5.25 -13.31
C LEU A 233 10.79 4.80 -12.10
N LEU A 234 11.33 3.92 -11.25
CA LEU A 234 10.60 3.41 -10.08
C LEU A 234 10.22 4.52 -9.10
N HIS A 235 11.12 5.47 -8.83
CA HIS A 235 10.82 6.63 -7.99
C HIS A 235 9.71 7.49 -8.58
N ARG A 236 9.78 7.82 -9.88
CA ARG A 236 8.76 8.65 -10.53
C ARG A 236 7.40 7.98 -10.59
N LEU A 237 7.34 6.66 -10.82
CA LEU A 237 6.10 5.88 -10.74
C LEU A 237 5.50 5.88 -9.34
N HIS A 238 6.34 5.79 -8.30
CA HIS A 238 5.92 5.86 -6.90
C HIS A 238 5.34 7.24 -6.56
N VAL A 239 6.00 8.31 -7.00
CA VAL A 239 5.49 9.68 -6.84
C VAL A 239 4.14 9.82 -7.55
N ILE A 240 4.01 9.40 -8.81
CA ILE A 240 2.73 9.43 -9.55
C ILE A 240 1.64 8.66 -8.79
N HIS A 241 1.92 7.44 -8.33
CA HIS A 241 0.97 6.67 -7.53
C HIS A 241 0.43 7.47 -6.34
N ASN A 242 1.32 8.10 -5.57
CA ASN A 242 0.93 8.85 -4.37
C ASN A 242 0.10 10.08 -4.74
N GLN A 243 0.47 10.84 -5.78
CA GLN A 243 -0.30 12.00 -6.22
C GLN A 243 -1.70 11.60 -6.74
N LEU A 244 -1.78 10.54 -7.55
CA LEU A 244 -3.06 10.03 -8.05
C LEU A 244 -3.96 9.54 -6.91
N TYR A 245 -3.38 8.93 -5.87
CA TYR A 245 -4.12 8.52 -4.68
C TYR A 245 -4.81 9.70 -3.98
N PHE A 246 -4.20 10.89 -3.97
CA PHE A 246 -4.85 12.08 -3.42
C PHE A 246 -5.91 12.67 -4.38
N LEU A 247 -5.66 12.61 -5.69
CA LEU A 247 -6.58 13.11 -6.72
C LEU A 247 -7.85 12.26 -6.88
N GLN A 248 -7.82 10.96 -6.55
CA GLN A 248 -8.96 10.05 -6.70
C GLN A 248 -10.19 10.43 -5.87
N HIS A 249 -10.02 11.31 -4.88
CA HIS A 249 -11.10 11.77 -4.00
C HIS A 249 -11.83 13.01 -4.55
N GLN A 250 -11.36 13.56 -5.68
CA GLN A 250 -12.00 14.68 -6.36
C GLN A 250 -13.05 14.17 -7.35
N LYS A 251 -14.30 14.62 -7.20
CA LYS A 251 -15.46 14.13 -7.98
C LYS A 251 -15.35 14.38 -9.47
N PHE A 252 -14.74 15.49 -9.88
CA PHE A 252 -14.56 15.83 -11.30
C PHE A 252 -13.59 14.90 -12.04
N HIS A 253 -12.92 13.98 -11.35
CA HIS A 253 -12.12 12.91 -11.97
C HIS A 253 -12.86 11.57 -12.11
N ASP A 254 -14.15 11.47 -11.77
CA ASP A 254 -14.87 10.18 -11.78
C ASP A 254 -14.89 9.51 -13.17
N TYR A 255 -14.78 10.31 -14.26
CA TYR A 255 -14.67 9.80 -15.63
C TYR A 255 -13.28 9.23 -15.97
N LEU A 256 -12.26 9.58 -15.18
CA LEU A 256 -10.90 9.04 -15.24
C LEU A 256 -10.82 7.81 -14.32
N SER A 257 -10.39 6.68 -14.88
CA SER A 257 -10.18 5.43 -14.15
C SER A 257 -8.93 5.49 -13.25
N LEU A 258 -8.91 6.43 -12.28
CA LEU A 258 -7.77 6.72 -11.41
C LEU A 258 -7.46 5.54 -10.48
N ARG A 259 -8.49 4.90 -9.92
CA ARG A 259 -8.31 3.77 -9.00
C ARG A 259 -7.65 2.58 -9.70
N GLU A 260 -8.05 2.34 -10.94
CA GLU A 260 -7.51 1.28 -11.77
C GLU A 260 -6.02 1.50 -12.07
N VAL A 261 -5.62 2.73 -12.45
CA VAL A 261 -4.20 3.02 -12.73
C VAL A 261 -3.36 2.98 -11.45
N ILE A 262 -3.88 3.47 -10.32
CA ILE A 262 -3.21 3.41 -9.00
C ILE A 262 -2.88 1.95 -8.68
N PHE A 263 -3.86 1.04 -8.82
CA PHE A 263 -3.65 -0.38 -8.55
C PHE A 263 -2.65 -1.03 -9.50
N CYS A 264 -2.76 -0.77 -10.82
CA CYS A 264 -1.84 -1.30 -11.82
C CYS A 264 -0.38 -0.85 -11.56
N VAL A 265 -0.17 0.42 -11.21
CA VAL A 265 1.15 0.96 -10.86
C VAL A 265 1.67 0.30 -9.59
N ALA A 266 0.82 0.12 -8.58
CA ALA A 266 1.21 -0.48 -7.32
C ALA A 266 1.64 -1.94 -7.46
N VAL A 267 0.91 -2.73 -8.25
CA VAL A 267 1.29 -4.12 -8.56
C VAL A 267 2.59 -4.15 -9.35
N PHE A 268 2.72 -3.34 -10.41
CA PHE A 268 3.94 -3.30 -11.22
C PHE A 268 5.19 -2.95 -10.41
N TRP A 269 5.11 -1.95 -9.54
CA TRP A 269 6.22 -1.56 -8.67
C TRP A 269 6.61 -2.70 -7.72
N ASN A 270 5.62 -3.42 -7.17
CA ASN A 270 5.85 -4.55 -6.28
C ASN A 270 6.37 -5.82 -6.97
N ILE A 271 6.16 -6.01 -8.28
CA ILE A 271 6.80 -7.10 -9.05
C ILE A 271 8.32 -7.02 -8.93
N LEU A 272 8.88 -5.80 -8.94
CA LEU A 272 10.32 -5.57 -8.88
C LEU A 272 10.85 -5.50 -7.45
N LYS A 273 10.08 -4.90 -6.52
CA LYS A 273 10.49 -4.74 -5.12
C LYS A 273 10.25 -5.97 -4.25
N ASN A 274 9.22 -6.75 -4.57
CA ASN A 274 8.77 -7.91 -3.80
C ASN A 274 8.45 -9.11 -4.72
N PRO A 275 9.42 -9.58 -5.55
CA PRO A 275 9.17 -10.58 -6.59
C PRO A 275 8.58 -11.88 -6.05
N LYS A 276 8.95 -12.31 -4.83
CA LYS A 276 8.41 -13.52 -4.19
C LYS A 276 6.88 -13.50 -4.00
N LYS A 277 6.29 -12.32 -3.74
CA LYS A 277 4.84 -12.18 -3.49
C LYS A 277 4.07 -11.85 -4.78
N PHE A 278 4.71 -11.12 -5.71
CA PHE A 278 4.05 -10.50 -6.86
C PHE A 278 4.48 -11.03 -8.24
N GLY A 279 5.45 -11.95 -8.34
CA GLY A 279 5.97 -12.42 -9.63
C GLY A 279 4.89 -12.94 -10.60
N VAL A 280 3.88 -13.65 -10.07
CA VAL A 280 2.72 -14.17 -10.82
C VAL A 280 1.97 -13.11 -11.65
N TYR A 281 2.02 -11.83 -11.26
CA TYR A 281 1.33 -10.75 -11.97
C TYR A 281 2.06 -10.29 -13.24
N ARG A 282 3.27 -10.77 -13.52
CA ARG A 282 4.02 -10.52 -14.77
C ARG A 282 3.27 -10.96 -16.02
N PHE A 283 2.38 -11.95 -15.91
CA PHE A 283 1.52 -12.42 -16.99
C PHE A 283 0.39 -11.43 -17.35
N ILE A 284 0.14 -10.41 -16.53
CA ILE A 284 -0.99 -9.48 -16.69
C ILE A 284 -0.51 -8.04 -16.93
N VAL A 285 0.38 -7.53 -16.08
CA VAL A 285 0.85 -6.13 -16.13
C VAL A 285 2.34 -6.07 -16.47
N ASN A 286 2.70 -5.11 -17.31
CA ASN A 286 4.07 -4.88 -17.78
C ASN A 286 4.35 -3.39 -17.97
N LYS A 287 5.62 -3.03 -18.17
CA LYS A 287 6.06 -1.64 -18.29
C LYS A 287 5.32 -0.87 -19.39
N CYS A 288 5.19 -1.45 -20.59
CA CYS A 288 4.55 -0.79 -21.73
C CYS A 288 3.08 -0.44 -21.48
N LEU A 289 2.33 -1.33 -20.83
CA LEU A 289 0.95 -1.05 -20.40
C LEU A 289 0.91 0.10 -19.39
N VAL A 290 1.79 0.07 -18.38
CA VAL A 290 1.87 1.14 -17.37
C VAL A 290 2.22 2.49 -18.01
N MET A 291 3.16 2.53 -18.95
CA MET A 291 3.47 3.76 -19.71
C MET A 291 2.26 4.24 -20.51
N GLU A 292 1.55 3.34 -21.21
CA GLU A 292 0.34 3.69 -21.99
C GLU A 292 -0.75 4.31 -21.09
N PHE A 293 -0.97 3.74 -19.90
CA PHE A 293 -1.96 4.20 -18.93
C PHE A 293 -1.58 5.56 -18.33
N ILE A 294 -0.35 5.71 -17.83
CA ILE A 294 0.11 6.97 -17.23
C ILE A 294 0.14 8.09 -18.27
N ARG A 295 0.57 7.81 -19.50
CA ARG A 295 0.53 8.79 -20.61
C ARG A 295 -0.86 9.36 -20.79
N MET A 296 -1.87 8.48 -20.85
CA MET A 296 -3.26 8.89 -21.00
C MET A 296 -3.72 9.74 -19.81
N ILE A 297 -3.43 9.30 -18.57
CA ILE A 297 -3.83 10.02 -17.36
C ILE A 297 -3.16 11.39 -17.26
N ALA A 298 -1.84 11.48 -17.47
CA ALA A 298 -1.11 12.74 -17.38
C ALA A 298 -1.62 13.78 -18.39
N PHE A 299 -1.86 13.37 -19.65
CA PHE A 299 -2.43 14.27 -20.65
C PHE A 299 -3.86 14.68 -20.34
N GLN A 300 -4.70 13.76 -19.86
CA GLN A 300 -6.07 14.09 -19.47
C GLN A 300 -6.09 15.03 -18.26
N LEU A 301 -5.25 14.82 -17.26
CA LEU A 301 -5.13 15.72 -16.10
C LEU A 301 -4.67 17.13 -16.52
N ALA A 302 -3.75 17.24 -17.48
CA ALA A 302 -3.35 18.54 -18.02
C ALA A 302 -4.52 19.27 -18.72
N GLU A 303 -5.32 18.56 -19.51
CA GLU A 303 -6.50 19.13 -20.15
C GLU A 303 -7.58 19.52 -19.14
N VAL A 304 -7.83 18.68 -18.12
CA VAL A 304 -8.75 18.97 -17.01
C VAL A 304 -8.34 20.22 -16.28
N LYS A 305 -7.07 20.32 -15.88
CA LYS A 305 -6.56 21.48 -15.17
C LYS A 305 -6.80 22.76 -15.96
N ARG A 306 -6.40 22.76 -17.24
CA ARG A 306 -6.62 23.90 -18.14
C ARG A 306 -8.10 24.26 -18.29
N PHE A 307 -8.96 23.26 -18.44
CA PHE A 307 -10.40 23.47 -18.59
C PHE A 307 -11.02 24.05 -17.31
N LEU A 308 -10.71 23.46 -16.15
CA LEU A 308 -11.25 23.89 -14.86
C LEU A 308 -10.74 25.27 -14.46
N GLU A 309 -9.51 25.65 -14.80
CA GLU A 309 -9.02 27.03 -14.62
C GLU A 309 -9.82 28.04 -15.45
N GLN A 310 -10.24 27.67 -16.67
CA GLN A 310 -11.13 28.50 -17.48
C GLN A 310 -12.54 28.58 -16.88
N THR A 311 -13.08 27.45 -16.42
CA THR A 311 -14.36 27.39 -15.69
C THR A 311 -14.35 28.23 -14.43
N GLU A 312 -13.24 28.22 -13.68
CA GLU A 312 -13.05 29.03 -12.48
C GLU A 312 -13.12 30.53 -12.82
N GLN A 313 -12.43 30.97 -13.88
CA GLN A 313 -12.49 32.36 -14.35
C GLN A 313 -13.90 32.79 -14.79
N GLU A 314 -14.64 31.91 -15.49
CA GLU A 314 -16.04 32.20 -15.85
C GLU A 314 -16.97 32.23 -14.64
N LEU A 315 -16.77 31.33 -13.66
CA LEU A 315 -17.49 31.38 -12.38
C LEU A 315 -17.21 32.68 -11.63
N MET A 316 -15.97 33.17 -11.60
CA MET A 316 -15.65 34.47 -11.00
C MET A 316 -16.46 35.60 -11.64
N LYS A 317 -16.56 35.62 -12.97
CA LYS A 317 -17.38 36.62 -13.71
C LYS A 317 -18.85 36.51 -13.33
N ILE A 318 -19.42 35.30 -13.34
CA ILE A 318 -20.82 35.07 -12.97
C ILE A 318 -21.08 35.55 -11.53
N VAL A 319 -20.20 35.21 -10.58
CA VAL A 319 -20.35 35.63 -9.17
C VAL A 319 -20.29 37.17 -9.04
N GLN A 320 -19.37 37.85 -9.74
CA GLN A 320 -19.30 39.31 -9.77
C GLN A 320 -20.57 39.95 -10.36
N GLU A 321 -21.07 39.40 -11.47
CA GLU A 321 -22.30 39.87 -12.12
C GLU A 321 -23.52 39.73 -11.19
N VAL A 322 -23.62 38.63 -10.42
CA VAL A 322 -24.69 38.39 -9.43
C VAL A 322 -24.66 39.38 -8.28
N GLU A 323 -23.46 39.69 -7.78
CA GLU A 323 -23.30 40.70 -6.73
C GLU A 323 -23.80 42.07 -7.23
N SER A 324 -23.48 42.41 -8.47
CA SER A 324 -23.89 43.68 -9.09
C SER A 324 -25.40 43.74 -9.38
N LEU A 325 -26.03 42.63 -9.81
CA LEU A 325 -27.42 42.56 -10.26
C LEU A 325 -28.43 43.01 -9.19
N THR A 326 -28.13 42.72 -7.92
CA THR A 326 -29.06 42.98 -6.81
C THR A 326 -28.62 44.11 -5.88
N ALA A 327 -27.41 44.66 -6.05
CA ALA A 327 -26.85 45.70 -5.20
C ALA A 327 -27.77 46.93 -5.11
N HIS A 328 -28.14 47.51 -6.26
CA HIS A 328 -28.96 48.72 -6.32
C HIS A 328 -30.39 48.53 -5.79
N ARG A 329 -31.00 47.37 -6.05
CA ARG A 329 -32.36 47.06 -5.55
C ARG A 329 -32.37 46.80 -4.04
N LYS A 330 -31.30 46.20 -3.50
CA LYS A 330 -31.13 45.98 -2.06
C LYS A 330 -30.84 47.28 -1.32
N GLU A 331 -30.03 48.17 -1.88
CA GLU A 331 -29.80 49.52 -1.33
C GLU A 331 -31.10 50.30 -1.23
N ARG A 332 -31.91 50.33 -2.30
CA ARG A 332 -33.23 50.97 -2.28
C ARG A 332 -34.17 50.37 -1.23
N LEU A 333 -34.19 49.05 -1.07
CA LEU A 333 -35.01 48.38 -0.04
C LEU A 333 -34.55 48.75 1.37
N ILE A 334 -33.24 48.93 1.59
CA ILE A 334 -32.68 49.35 2.88
C ILE A 334 -33.03 50.82 3.15
N GLU A 335 -32.94 51.70 2.16
CA GLU A 335 -33.38 53.10 2.27
C GLU A 335 -34.86 53.18 2.70
N GLU A 336 -35.75 52.43 2.04
CA GLU A 336 -37.18 52.36 2.41
C GLU A 336 -37.40 51.81 3.83
N LEU A 337 -36.59 50.83 4.26
CA LEU A 337 -36.64 50.30 5.64
C LEU A 337 -36.16 51.32 6.67
N VAL A 338 -35.16 52.13 6.32
CA VAL A 338 -34.65 53.23 7.16
C VAL A 338 -35.70 54.32 7.30
N GLU A 339 -36.27 54.80 6.19
CA GLU A 339 -37.35 55.81 6.20
C GLU A 339 -38.53 55.34 7.07
N LYS A 340 -38.93 54.07 6.95
CA LYS A 340 -40.04 53.53 7.76
C LYS A 340 -39.72 53.44 9.25
N ILE A 341 -38.47 53.14 9.61
CA ILE A 341 -38.01 53.16 11.00
C ILE A 341 -37.96 54.60 11.53
N GLU A 342 -37.56 55.57 10.71
CA GLU A 342 -37.52 56.99 11.07
C GLU A 342 -38.92 57.58 11.32
N GLU A 343 -39.93 57.16 10.56
CA GLU A 343 -41.34 57.55 10.77
C GLU A 343 -41.96 56.95 12.05
N SER A 344 -41.49 55.79 12.49
CA SER A 344 -42.25 54.91 13.38
C SER A 344 -41.57 54.55 14.72
N CYS A 345 -40.31 54.96 14.92
CA CYS A 345 -39.50 54.60 16.11
C CYS A 345 -38.97 55.82 16.89
N LYS A 346 -38.56 55.60 18.15
CA LYS A 346 -37.96 56.63 19.02
C LYS A 346 -36.55 57.03 18.55
N ALA A 347 -36.15 58.27 18.79
CA ALA A 347 -34.87 58.86 18.36
C ALA A 347 -33.61 58.04 18.72
N THR A 348 -33.60 57.38 19.88
CA THR A 348 -32.49 56.50 20.32
C THR A 348 -32.30 55.26 19.43
N ILE A 349 -33.37 54.72 18.85
CA ILE A 349 -33.32 53.56 17.95
C ILE A 349 -32.83 53.99 16.56
N ILE A 350 -33.27 55.17 16.10
CA ILE A 350 -32.84 55.78 14.84
C ILE A 350 -31.32 56.01 14.86
N GLN A 351 -30.78 56.50 15.98
CA GLN A 351 -29.34 56.70 16.16
C GLN A 351 -28.54 55.39 16.11
N GLN A 352 -29.07 54.30 16.67
CA GLN A 352 -28.44 52.98 16.70
C GLN A 352 -28.35 52.35 15.30
N TYR A 353 -29.40 52.47 14.48
CA TYR A 353 -29.36 51.97 13.10
C TYR A 353 -28.50 52.85 12.18
N ARG A 354 -28.48 54.18 12.37
CA ARG A 354 -27.57 55.09 11.64
C ARG A 354 -26.09 54.81 11.94
N LEU A 355 -25.75 54.45 13.18
CA LEU A 355 -24.40 54.00 13.57
C LEU A 355 -24.03 52.65 12.93
N ASN A 356 -24.97 51.69 12.88
CA ASN A 356 -24.71 50.42 12.19
C ASN A 356 -24.55 50.61 10.66
N LEU A 357 -25.27 51.57 10.06
CA LEU A 357 -25.11 51.94 8.64
C LEU A 357 -23.76 52.62 8.34
N SER A 358 -23.17 53.34 9.29
CA SER A 358 -21.87 54.03 9.10
C SER A 358 -20.65 53.16 9.40
N VAL A 359 -20.80 52.07 10.17
CA VAL A 359 -19.72 51.13 10.52
C VAL A 359 -19.59 49.97 9.52
N ASP A 360 -20.68 49.56 8.83
CA ASP A 360 -20.74 48.33 8.01
C ASP A 360 -20.55 48.53 6.48
N GLY A 361 -19.90 49.61 6.04
CA GLY A 361 -19.86 50.05 4.63
C GLY A 361 -19.16 49.16 3.59
N THR A 362 -18.79 47.91 3.90
CA THR A 362 -17.87 47.12 3.03
C THR A 362 -18.33 45.72 2.62
N SER A 363 -19.44 45.15 3.14
CA SER A 363 -19.90 43.83 2.66
C SER A 363 -21.42 43.71 2.45
N ASN A 364 -21.81 43.03 1.36
CA ASN A 364 -23.21 42.78 0.98
C ASN A 364 -23.95 41.84 1.98
N SER A 365 -23.20 41.12 2.84
CA SER A 365 -23.75 40.14 3.79
C SER A 365 -24.35 40.79 5.05
N ASN A 366 -23.76 41.89 5.53
CA ASN A 366 -24.31 42.67 6.66
C ASN A 366 -25.62 43.36 6.28
N ARG A 367 -25.80 43.72 5.00
CA ARG A 367 -27.01 44.37 4.47
C ARG A 367 -28.26 43.47 4.50
N ASP A 368 -28.12 42.18 4.20
CA ASP A 368 -29.24 41.21 4.20
C ASP A 368 -29.68 40.83 5.63
N ALA A 369 -28.71 40.72 6.54
CA ALA A 369 -28.97 40.53 7.97
C ALA A 369 -29.57 41.78 8.62
N LEU A 370 -29.09 42.96 8.25
CA LEU A 370 -29.60 44.27 8.66
C LEU A 370 -31.06 44.43 8.17
N ALA A 371 -31.34 44.17 6.90
CA ALA A 371 -32.69 44.22 6.34
C ALA A 371 -33.66 43.25 7.05
N LYS A 372 -33.22 42.01 7.34
CA LYS A 372 -34.03 41.04 8.10
C LYS A 372 -34.27 41.49 9.55
N ASN A 373 -33.30 42.11 10.20
CA ASN A 373 -33.46 42.66 11.55
C ASN A 373 -34.41 43.86 11.57
N MET A 374 -34.28 44.78 10.61
CA MET A 374 -35.18 45.92 10.41
C MET A 374 -36.60 45.43 10.15
N LEU A 375 -36.80 44.46 9.24
CA LEU A 375 -38.10 43.85 8.95
C LEU A 375 -38.73 43.18 10.19
N ARG A 376 -37.97 42.41 10.99
CA ARG A 376 -38.48 41.82 12.24
C ARG A 376 -38.97 42.87 13.24
N ARG A 377 -38.33 44.04 13.26
CA ARG A 377 -38.70 45.14 14.15
C ARG A 377 -39.94 45.87 13.65
N ILE A 378 -39.97 46.23 12.37
CA ILE A 378 -41.13 46.88 11.73
C ILE A 378 -42.36 45.97 11.80
N ARG A 379 -42.20 44.66 11.72
CA ARG A 379 -43.30 43.68 11.87
C ARG A 379 -44.02 43.74 13.22
N LYS A 380 -43.40 44.31 14.26
CA LYS A 380 -44.03 44.56 15.58
C LYS A 380 -44.89 45.84 15.59
N ILE A 381 -44.73 46.70 14.59
CA ILE A 381 -45.36 48.02 14.47
C ILE A 381 -46.40 48.01 13.34
N ASP A 382 -45.98 47.58 12.15
CA ASP A 382 -46.81 47.43 10.96
C ASP A 382 -46.56 46.05 10.33
N LYS A 383 -47.41 45.09 10.73
CA LYS A 383 -47.29 43.69 10.30
C LYS A 383 -47.53 43.54 8.79
N GLN A 384 -48.50 44.27 8.24
CA GLN A 384 -48.96 44.09 6.86
C GLN A 384 -47.94 44.67 5.86
N TRP A 385 -47.35 45.83 6.17
CA TRP A 385 -46.25 46.41 5.40
C TRP A 385 -44.98 45.56 5.48
N ALA A 386 -44.60 45.10 6.67
CA ALA A 386 -43.43 44.24 6.85
C ALA A 386 -43.58 42.89 6.13
N ASP A 387 -44.78 42.30 6.11
CA ASP A 387 -45.06 41.06 5.37
C ASP A 387 -44.92 41.28 3.85
N THR A 388 -45.35 42.43 3.34
CA THR A 388 -45.21 42.83 1.93
C THR A 388 -43.74 42.98 1.53
N LYS A 389 -42.95 43.72 2.33
CA LYS A 389 -41.51 43.91 2.07
C LYS A 389 -40.69 42.62 2.30
N THR A 390 -41.15 41.73 3.18
CA THR A 390 -40.57 40.39 3.33
C THR A 390 -40.81 39.55 2.07
N HIS A 391 -41.99 39.66 1.44
CA HIS A 391 -42.28 38.99 0.18
C HIS A 391 -41.42 39.55 -0.97
N GLU A 392 -41.22 40.87 -1.01
CA GLU A 392 -40.33 41.53 -1.97
C GLU A 392 -38.87 41.07 -1.84
N LEU A 393 -38.35 40.99 -0.62
CA LEU A 393 -37.01 40.46 -0.35
C LEU A 393 -36.86 38.99 -0.77
N ARG A 394 -37.87 38.14 -0.53
CA ARG A 394 -37.88 36.75 -1.00
C ARG A 394 -37.94 36.65 -2.52
N ALA A 395 -38.73 37.49 -3.17
CA ALA A 395 -38.82 37.54 -4.63
C ALA A 395 -37.46 37.93 -5.24
N LEU A 396 -36.77 38.92 -4.67
CA LEU A 396 -35.42 39.30 -5.10
C LEU A 396 -34.41 38.15 -4.96
N GLN A 397 -34.45 37.41 -3.85
CA GLN A 397 -33.59 36.23 -3.63
C GLN A 397 -33.92 35.11 -4.63
N GLN A 398 -35.20 34.90 -4.95
CA GLN A 398 -35.62 33.91 -5.94
C GLN A 398 -35.19 34.30 -7.36
N THR A 399 -35.30 35.57 -7.73
CA THR A 399 -34.82 36.09 -9.03
C THR A 399 -33.29 35.95 -9.14
N GLN A 400 -32.56 36.27 -8.08
CA GLN A 400 -31.10 36.11 -8.03
C GLN A 400 -30.70 34.64 -8.23
N LYS A 401 -31.39 33.70 -7.59
CA LYS A 401 -31.18 32.26 -7.75
C LYS A 401 -31.53 31.77 -9.16
N ALA A 402 -32.66 32.21 -9.71
CA ALA A 402 -33.09 31.80 -11.05
C ALA A 402 -32.11 32.28 -12.13
N TRP A 403 -31.65 33.53 -12.04
CA TRP A 403 -30.65 34.10 -12.93
C TRP A 403 -29.32 33.34 -12.83
N LEU A 404 -28.87 32.99 -11.62
CA LEU A 404 -27.68 32.18 -11.41
C LEU A 404 -27.76 30.83 -12.13
N ILE A 405 -28.88 30.12 -11.97
CA ILE A 405 -29.10 28.82 -12.61
C ILE A 405 -29.04 28.97 -14.13
N GLU A 406 -29.73 29.97 -14.69
CA GLU A 406 -29.73 30.25 -16.13
C GLU A 406 -28.30 30.54 -16.65
N GLN A 407 -27.51 31.33 -15.93
CA GLN A 407 -26.12 31.61 -16.33
C GLN A 407 -25.23 30.38 -16.25
N LEU A 408 -25.40 29.54 -15.23
CA LEU A 408 -24.66 28.29 -15.10
C LEU A 408 -25.02 27.32 -16.24
N GLU A 409 -26.30 27.18 -16.58
CA GLU A 409 -26.77 26.33 -17.68
C GLU A 409 -26.30 26.81 -19.06
N THR A 410 -26.26 28.14 -19.28
CA THR A 410 -25.92 28.72 -20.59
C THR A 410 -24.42 28.91 -20.81
N ARG A 411 -23.67 29.29 -19.79
CA ARG A 411 -22.23 29.59 -19.90
C ARG A 411 -21.35 28.42 -19.47
N LEU A 412 -21.87 27.50 -18.66
CA LEU A 412 -21.11 26.41 -18.03
C LEU A 412 -21.87 25.08 -18.13
N GLU A 413 -22.13 24.62 -19.36
CA GLU A 413 -22.85 23.35 -19.66
C GLU A 413 -22.23 22.11 -18.98
N CYS A 414 -20.96 22.16 -18.58
CA CYS A 414 -20.28 21.08 -17.87
C CYS A 414 -20.70 20.90 -16.40
N VAL A 415 -21.44 21.83 -15.80
CA VAL A 415 -21.91 21.73 -14.41
C VAL A 415 -23.08 20.74 -14.34
N GLU A 416 -22.89 19.60 -13.66
CA GLU A 416 -23.92 18.56 -13.58
C GLU A 416 -25.15 19.00 -12.76
N GLN A 417 -24.95 19.83 -11.73
CA GLN A 417 -26.00 20.26 -10.80
C GLN A 417 -26.04 21.78 -10.61
N PRO A 418 -26.46 22.56 -11.63
CA PRO A 418 -26.44 24.03 -11.59
C PRO A 418 -27.16 24.63 -10.37
N GLN A 419 -28.24 23.98 -9.93
CA GLN A 419 -29.03 24.42 -8.78
C GLN A 419 -28.26 24.31 -7.45
N ASN A 420 -27.49 23.24 -7.25
CA ASN A 420 -26.68 23.04 -6.05
C ASN A 420 -25.51 24.02 -6.01
N VAL A 421 -24.88 24.25 -7.16
CA VAL A 421 -23.82 25.26 -7.31
C VAL A 421 -24.36 26.66 -7.00
N ALA A 422 -25.51 27.03 -7.56
CA ALA A 422 -26.16 28.31 -7.29
C ALA A 422 -26.48 28.50 -5.78
N ASP A 423 -27.00 27.48 -5.11
CA ASP A 423 -27.29 27.53 -3.68
C ASP A 423 -26.02 27.71 -2.84
N ARG A 424 -24.92 27.06 -3.22
CA ARG A 424 -23.62 27.22 -2.55
C ARG A 424 -23.00 28.58 -2.78
N ILE A 425 -23.06 29.11 -4.01
CA ILE A 425 -22.62 30.49 -4.32
C ILE A 425 -23.34 31.47 -3.40
N LEU A 426 -24.67 31.39 -3.31
CA LEU A 426 -25.48 32.27 -2.46
C LEU A 426 -25.22 32.10 -0.96
N ALA A 427 -24.82 30.91 -0.52
CA ALA A 427 -24.42 30.66 0.86
C ALA A 427 -23.04 31.25 1.20
N GLU A 428 -22.06 31.09 0.31
CA GLU A 428 -20.66 31.51 0.51
C GLU A 428 -20.41 32.99 0.22
N LEU A 429 -21.22 33.62 -0.64
CA LEU A 429 -21.27 35.08 -0.83
C LEU A 429 -21.39 35.87 0.48
N LYS A 430 -21.81 35.20 1.57
CA LYS A 430 -21.94 35.81 2.90
C LYS A 430 -20.63 35.84 3.69
N ARG A 431 -19.62 35.05 3.30
CA ARG A 431 -18.48 34.66 4.15
C ARG A 431 -17.11 34.67 3.45
N SER A 432 -17.07 34.66 2.12
CA SER A 432 -15.85 34.44 1.33
C SER A 432 -15.71 35.48 0.20
N THR A 433 -14.48 35.73 -0.28
CA THR A 433 -14.24 36.55 -1.49
C THR A 433 -14.64 35.80 -2.75
N VAL A 434 -14.91 36.51 -3.85
CA VAL A 434 -15.32 35.90 -5.14
C VAL A 434 -14.33 34.84 -5.62
N ASP A 435 -13.04 35.13 -5.59
CA ASP A 435 -12.00 34.18 -6.02
C ASP A 435 -12.03 32.89 -5.18
N THR A 436 -12.20 33.04 -3.86
CA THR A 436 -12.32 31.91 -2.93
C THR A 436 -13.59 31.08 -3.20
N ILE A 437 -14.70 31.73 -3.59
CA ILE A 437 -15.96 31.06 -3.91
C ILE A 437 -15.81 30.21 -5.18
N ALA A 438 -15.26 30.79 -6.25
CA ALA A 438 -15.05 30.09 -7.52
C ALA A 438 -14.13 28.88 -7.35
N ALA A 439 -12.98 29.06 -6.70
CA ALA A 439 -12.03 27.98 -6.43
C ALA A 439 -12.68 26.87 -5.57
N LYS A 440 -13.43 27.22 -4.51
CA LYS A 440 -14.11 26.24 -3.64
C LYS A 440 -15.12 25.40 -4.41
N ILE A 441 -15.84 26.00 -5.36
CA ILE A 441 -16.84 25.30 -6.18
C ILE A 441 -16.14 24.31 -7.09
N VAL A 442 -15.15 24.78 -7.87
CA VAL A 442 -14.38 23.94 -8.79
C VAL A 442 -13.75 22.75 -8.05
N ALA A 443 -13.18 22.99 -6.87
CA ALA A 443 -12.51 21.95 -6.09
C ALA A 443 -13.44 20.94 -5.40
N SER A 444 -14.77 21.09 -5.43
CA SER A 444 -15.67 20.22 -4.66
C SER A 444 -16.94 19.75 -5.37
N GLU A 445 -17.31 20.39 -6.47
CA GLU A 445 -18.47 20.01 -7.29
C GLU A 445 -18.12 18.97 -8.36
N SER A 446 -19.15 18.34 -8.91
CA SER A 446 -19.02 17.44 -10.06
C SER A 446 -19.18 18.20 -11.37
N PHE A 447 -18.35 17.83 -12.35
CA PHE A 447 -18.34 18.39 -13.70
C PHE A 447 -18.32 17.23 -14.69
N ASP A 448 -19.17 17.30 -15.72
CA ASP A 448 -19.13 16.33 -16.82
C ASP A 448 -17.99 16.68 -17.78
N LEU A 449 -16.91 15.90 -17.66
CA LEU A 449 -15.69 16.05 -18.43
C LEU A 449 -15.47 14.87 -19.40
N GLU A 450 -16.45 13.98 -19.61
CA GLU A 450 -16.26 12.80 -20.48
C GLU A 450 -16.03 13.19 -21.95
N HIS A 451 -16.48 14.39 -22.35
CA HIS A 451 -16.21 14.96 -23.67
C HIS A 451 -14.71 15.17 -23.96
N LEU A 452 -13.86 15.29 -22.94
CA LEU A 452 -12.41 15.42 -23.08
C LEU A 452 -11.73 14.09 -23.49
N MET A 453 -12.38 12.95 -23.27
CA MET A 453 -11.85 11.64 -23.64
C MET A 453 -12.02 11.36 -25.14
N ARG A 454 -10.91 11.42 -25.90
CA ARG A 454 -10.90 11.14 -27.35
C ARG A 454 -10.84 9.63 -27.64
N GLY A 455 -11.01 9.23 -28.91
CA GLY A 455 -11.11 7.83 -29.31
C GLY A 455 -9.92 6.93 -28.89
N LYS A 456 -8.68 7.45 -28.92
CA LYS A 456 -7.48 6.72 -28.45
C LYS A 456 -7.49 6.54 -26.92
N ASP A 457 -7.91 7.57 -26.19
CA ASP A 457 -7.98 7.56 -24.73
C ASP A 457 -9.07 6.62 -24.26
N ARG A 458 -10.25 6.62 -24.92
CA ARG A 458 -11.32 5.64 -24.66
C ARG A 458 -10.90 4.19 -24.91
N ARG A 459 -10.01 3.93 -25.88
CA ARG A 459 -9.43 2.60 -26.10
C ARG A 459 -8.46 2.23 -24.98
N THR A 460 -7.63 3.17 -24.56
CA THR A 460 -6.65 2.99 -23.48
C THR A 460 -7.34 2.77 -22.13
N ARG A 461 -8.38 3.56 -21.81
CA ARG A 461 -9.26 3.36 -20.64
C ARG A 461 -9.85 1.96 -20.60
N ARG A 462 -10.36 1.46 -21.73
CA ARG A 462 -10.88 0.07 -21.80
C ARG A 462 -9.81 -0.98 -21.53
N LYS A 463 -8.60 -0.83 -22.11
CA LYS A 463 -7.47 -1.71 -21.79
C LYS A 463 -7.08 -1.66 -20.32
N LEU A 464 -7.09 -0.46 -19.72
CA LEU A 464 -6.81 -0.27 -18.29
C LEU A 464 -7.83 -1.02 -17.44
N ILE A 465 -9.13 -0.86 -17.72
CA ILE A 465 -10.21 -1.55 -17.02
C ILE A 465 -10.08 -3.09 -17.18
N GLU A 466 -9.74 -3.58 -18.37
CA GLU A 466 -9.52 -5.01 -18.62
C GLU A 466 -8.32 -5.56 -17.83
N CYS A 467 -7.17 -4.87 -17.89
CA CYS A 467 -5.96 -5.24 -17.15
C CYS A 467 -6.20 -5.22 -15.63
N TYR A 468 -6.83 -4.15 -15.13
CA TYR A 468 -7.24 -4.03 -13.74
C TYR A 468 -8.19 -5.15 -13.32
N GLY A 469 -9.22 -5.45 -14.13
CA GLY A 469 -10.17 -6.53 -13.86
C GLY A 469 -9.48 -7.87 -13.64
N GLN A 470 -8.54 -8.23 -14.51
CA GLN A 470 -7.76 -9.47 -14.39
C GLN A 470 -6.84 -9.48 -13.17
N LEU A 471 -6.07 -8.40 -12.94
CA LEU A 471 -5.22 -8.27 -11.76
C LEU A 471 -6.04 -8.44 -10.47
N LYS A 472 -7.17 -7.75 -10.41
CA LYS A 472 -8.08 -7.72 -9.27
C LYS A 472 -8.71 -9.08 -8.98
N GLN A 473 -9.15 -9.82 -10.01
CA GLN A 473 -9.64 -11.19 -9.87
C GLN A 473 -8.58 -12.11 -9.27
N LEU A 474 -7.39 -12.13 -9.88
CA LEU A 474 -6.31 -13.01 -9.44
C LEU A 474 -5.86 -12.67 -8.01
N TYR A 475 -5.73 -11.37 -7.71
CA TYR A 475 -5.37 -10.88 -6.39
C TYR A 475 -6.39 -11.28 -5.32
N SER A 476 -7.68 -11.07 -5.61
CA SER A 476 -8.80 -11.41 -4.71
C SER A 476 -8.85 -12.92 -4.41
N LEU A 477 -8.84 -13.76 -5.45
CA LEU A 477 -8.90 -15.21 -5.27
C LEU A 477 -7.66 -15.76 -4.56
N LYS A 478 -6.45 -15.26 -4.89
CA LYS A 478 -5.21 -15.64 -4.18
C LYS A 478 -5.33 -15.32 -2.68
N LYS A 479 -5.91 -14.18 -2.32
CA LYS A 479 -6.15 -13.78 -0.91
C LYS A 479 -7.14 -14.72 -0.22
N ILE A 480 -8.24 -15.08 -0.89
CA ILE A 480 -9.24 -16.03 -0.36
C ILE A 480 -8.63 -17.43 -0.17
N VAL A 481 -7.91 -17.95 -1.17
CA VAL A 481 -7.24 -19.27 -1.10
C VAL A 481 -6.25 -19.30 0.05
N LYS A 482 -5.41 -18.26 0.19
CA LYS A 482 -4.49 -18.13 1.34
C LYS A 482 -5.24 -18.14 2.68
N THR A 483 -6.36 -17.42 2.74
CA THR A 483 -7.19 -17.32 3.94
C THR A 483 -7.79 -18.68 4.34
N PHE A 484 -8.30 -19.48 3.38
CA PHE A 484 -8.80 -20.83 3.66
C PHE A 484 -7.69 -21.83 4.01
N ALA A 485 -6.50 -21.67 3.45
CA ALA A 485 -5.34 -22.47 3.84
C ALA A 485 -5.00 -22.24 5.32
N HIS A 486 -5.06 -20.99 5.80
CA HIS A 486 -4.87 -20.70 7.22
C HIS A 486 -5.97 -21.28 8.10
N MET A 487 -7.26 -21.14 7.72
CA MET A 487 -8.38 -21.71 8.48
C MET A 487 -8.26 -23.23 8.71
N ALA A 488 -7.67 -23.95 7.74
CA ALA A 488 -7.50 -25.39 7.81
C ALA A 488 -6.39 -25.83 8.78
N HIS A 489 -5.55 -24.90 9.24
CA HIS A 489 -4.37 -25.17 10.06
C HIS A 489 -4.40 -24.47 11.43
N VAL A 490 -5.50 -23.79 11.78
CA VAL A 490 -5.59 -23.05 13.04
C VAL A 490 -5.52 -24.00 14.24
N ASN A 491 -4.67 -23.67 15.20
CA ASN A 491 -4.48 -24.45 16.41
C ASN A 491 -5.65 -24.21 17.40
N LEU A 492 -6.38 -25.27 17.76
CA LEU A 492 -7.55 -25.22 18.66
C LEU A 492 -7.19 -24.99 20.14
N THR A 493 -5.90 -24.95 20.50
CA THR A 493 -5.45 -24.87 21.90
C THR A 493 -5.74 -23.52 22.58
N SER A 494 -5.84 -22.41 21.83
CA SER A 494 -6.31 -21.11 22.33
C SER A 494 -7.66 -20.75 21.71
N VAL A 495 -8.76 -21.09 22.40
CA VAL A 495 -10.14 -20.91 21.92
C VAL A 495 -10.44 -19.45 21.54
N GLU A 496 -9.87 -18.49 22.28
CA GLU A 496 -10.14 -17.06 22.06
C GLU A 496 -9.35 -16.47 20.90
N THR A 497 -8.08 -16.84 20.74
CA THR A 497 -7.26 -16.45 19.56
C THR A 497 -7.85 -17.08 18.29
N PHE A 498 -8.28 -18.33 18.40
CA PHE A 498 -8.97 -19.04 17.33
C PHE A 498 -10.25 -18.32 16.86
N GLN A 499 -11.07 -17.82 17.78
CA GLN A 499 -12.29 -17.07 17.43
C GLN A 499 -11.99 -15.76 16.68
N ASP A 500 -11.01 -14.98 17.16
CA ASP A 500 -10.63 -13.72 16.51
C ASP A 500 -10.05 -13.94 15.12
N CYS A 501 -9.21 -14.98 14.96
CA CYS A 501 -8.70 -15.41 13.67
C CYS A 501 -9.84 -15.71 12.70
N LEU A 502 -10.85 -16.50 13.13
CA LEU A 502 -11.98 -16.86 12.26
C LEU A 502 -12.89 -15.67 11.95
N LYS A 503 -13.11 -14.75 12.91
CA LYS A 503 -13.79 -13.48 12.65
C LYS A 503 -13.04 -12.69 11.58
N ARG A 504 -11.73 -12.53 11.72
CA ARG A 504 -10.89 -11.84 10.74
C ARG A 504 -10.96 -12.49 9.36
N THR A 505 -10.90 -13.81 9.29
CA THR A 505 -11.07 -14.56 8.05
C THR A 505 -12.42 -14.26 7.39
N VAL A 506 -13.53 -14.33 8.12
CA VAL A 506 -14.86 -14.01 7.58
C VAL A 506 -14.92 -12.56 7.10
N MET A 507 -14.27 -11.63 7.80
CA MET A 507 -14.17 -10.23 7.37
C MET A 507 -13.36 -10.09 6.07
N ILE A 508 -12.23 -10.78 5.94
CA ILE A 508 -11.42 -10.78 4.71
C ILE A 508 -12.21 -11.36 3.54
N LEU A 509 -12.92 -12.48 3.76
CA LEU A 509 -13.83 -13.07 2.78
C LEU A 509 -14.90 -12.05 2.35
N GLY A 510 -15.61 -11.46 3.32
CA GLY A 510 -16.67 -10.48 3.04
C GLY A 510 -16.15 -9.22 2.36
N GLU A 511 -14.96 -8.75 2.70
CA GLU A 511 -14.32 -7.63 2.01
C GLU A 511 -14.01 -7.98 0.56
N THR A 512 -13.43 -9.16 0.33
CA THR A 512 -13.02 -9.59 -1.01
C THR A 512 -14.22 -9.84 -1.93
N LEU A 513 -15.37 -10.22 -1.36
CA LEU A 513 -16.62 -10.45 -2.09
C LEU A 513 -17.47 -9.18 -2.29
N LYS A 514 -17.36 -8.19 -1.40
CA LYS A 514 -18.18 -6.97 -1.46
C LYS A 514 -17.68 -6.05 -2.57
N ASN A 515 -18.52 -5.49 -3.44
CA ASN A 515 -18.05 -4.36 -4.28
C ASN A 515 -17.89 -3.08 -3.43
N THR A 516 -16.65 -2.61 -3.22
CA THR A 516 -16.36 -1.35 -2.50
C THR A 516 -15.54 -0.39 -3.35
N ASN A 517 -15.65 0.90 -3.01
CA ASN A 517 -14.90 1.98 -3.66
C ASN A 517 -13.41 2.01 -3.30
N SER A 518 -13.03 1.42 -2.16
CA SER A 518 -11.70 1.58 -1.55
C SER A 518 -10.80 0.36 -1.70
N THR A 519 -11.36 -0.77 -2.15
CA THR A 519 -10.68 -2.07 -2.14
C THR A 519 -10.92 -2.80 -3.45
N PRO A 520 -9.88 -3.38 -4.06
CA PRO A 520 -10.04 -4.21 -5.23
C PRO A 520 -10.71 -5.55 -4.87
N ASN A 521 -12.05 -5.62 -4.99
CA ASN A 521 -12.87 -6.81 -4.72
C ASN A 521 -13.33 -7.57 -5.99
N MET A 522 -13.73 -8.85 -5.89
CA MET A 522 -13.91 -9.81 -7.00
C MET A 522 -14.79 -9.29 -8.16
N PRO A 523 -14.24 -8.96 -9.35
CA PRO A 523 -14.99 -8.38 -10.46
C PRO A 523 -15.00 -9.27 -11.71
N ASN A 524 -16.13 -9.92 -11.94
CA ASN A 524 -16.72 -10.20 -13.24
C ASN A 524 -18.09 -10.79 -12.90
N GLY A 525 -19.17 -10.23 -13.44
CA GLY A 525 -20.52 -10.76 -13.21
C GLY A 525 -20.54 -12.27 -13.41
N ARG A 526 -19.82 -12.80 -14.39
CA ARG A 526 -19.77 -14.25 -14.64
C ARG A 526 -19.07 -15.08 -13.55
N LEU A 527 -17.96 -14.59 -12.99
CA LEU A 527 -17.26 -15.32 -11.93
C LEU A 527 -18.05 -15.23 -10.62
N GLU A 528 -18.67 -14.08 -10.36
CA GLU A 528 -19.60 -13.86 -9.26
C GLU A 528 -20.84 -14.75 -9.39
N ASP A 529 -21.44 -14.83 -10.59
CA ASP A 529 -22.57 -15.69 -10.93
C ASP A 529 -22.19 -17.16 -10.74
N ALA A 530 -21.02 -17.59 -11.25
CA ALA A 530 -20.54 -18.96 -11.09
C ALA A 530 -20.37 -19.33 -9.62
N MET A 531 -19.76 -18.45 -8.83
CA MET A 531 -19.64 -18.63 -7.39
C MET A 531 -21.03 -18.66 -6.70
N GLY A 532 -21.95 -17.78 -7.10
CA GLY A 532 -23.33 -17.75 -6.62
C GLY A 532 -24.10 -19.04 -6.92
N CYS A 533 -23.91 -19.63 -8.10
CA CYS A 533 -24.49 -20.93 -8.46
C CYS A 533 -23.89 -22.08 -7.62
N MET A 534 -22.60 -22.02 -7.31
CA MET A 534 -21.89 -23.09 -6.58
C MET A 534 -22.07 -23.02 -5.06
N LEU A 535 -22.14 -21.82 -4.48
CA LEU A 535 -22.21 -21.58 -3.03
C LEU A 535 -23.54 -21.00 -2.54
N THR A 536 -24.50 -20.74 -3.44
CA THR A 536 -25.71 -19.93 -3.26
C THR A 536 -25.41 -18.43 -3.07
N HIS A 537 -26.26 -17.55 -3.63
CA HIS A 537 -26.14 -16.10 -3.42
C HIS A 537 -26.19 -15.70 -1.94
N ARG A 538 -26.88 -16.50 -1.12
CA ARG A 538 -27.02 -16.31 0.33
C ARG A 538 -25.67 -16.32 1.05
N PHE A 539 -24.69 -17.10 0.58
CA PHE A 539 -23.35 -17.14 1.18
C PHE A 539 -22.68 -15.75 1.13
N ALA A 540 -22.64 -15.13 -0.05
CA ALA A 540 -22.03 -13.81 -0.21
C ALA A 540 -22.73 -12.77 0.67
N ASP A 541 -24.07 -12.75 0.68
CA ASP A 541 -24.86 -11.82 1.49
C ASP A 541 -24.55 -11.96 3.00
N ILE A 542 -24.46 -13.19 3.51
CA ILE A 542 -24.16 -13.46 4.93
C ILE A 542 -22.75 -12.97 5.29
N VAL A 543 -21.73 -13.32 4.50
CA VAL A 543 -20.35 -12.96 4.80
C VAL A 543 -20.14 -11.45 4.66
N ILE A 544 -20.79 -10.79 3.68
CA ILE A 544 -20.80 -9.32 3.54
C ILE A 544 -21.50 -8.66 4.73
N SER A 545 -22.62 -9.21 5.19
CA SER A 545 -23.35 -8.72 6.36
C SER A 545 -22.48 -8.79 7.62
N LEU A 546 -21.86 -9.94 7.89
CA LEU A 546 -20.95 -10.12 9.02
C LEU A 546 -19.74 -9.19 8.93
N ARG A 547 -19.13 -9.02 7.74
CA ARG A 547 -18.07 -8.03 7.54
C ARG A 547 -18.55 -6.61 7.87
N ASN A 548 -19.77 -6.24 7.50
CA ASN A 548 -20.30 -4.91 7.81
C ASN A 548 -20.55 -4.73 9.31
N SER A 549 -20.93 -5.79 10.03
CA SER A 549 -21.11 -5.77 11.48
C SER A 549 -19.79 -5.69 12.25
N TYR A 550 -18.75 -6.39 11.81
CA TYR A 550 -17.46 -6.45 12.53
C TYR A 550 -16.42 -5.40 12.09
N ALA A 551 -16.53 -4.83 10.88
CA ALA A 551 -15.55 -3.89 10.31
C ALA A 551 -16.11 -2.47 10.13
N ARG A 552 -17.00 -2.00 11.02
CA ARG A 552 -17.60 -0.65 10.99
C ARG A 552 -17.61 0.02 12.37
N GLU A 553 -18.79 0.13 12.99
CA GLU A 553 -18.99 0.81 14.26
C GLU A 553 -19.22 -0.24 15.35
N PHE A 554 -18.78 0.06 16.57
CA PHE A 554 -18.96 -0.86 17.69
C PHE A 554 -20.39 -0.75 18.23
N SER A 555 -21.32 -1.48 17.61
CA SER A 555 -22.75 -1.40 17.91
C SER A 555 -23.15 -2.11 19.21
N LEU A 556 -24.29 -1.71 19.77
CA LEU A 556 -24.87 -2.39 20.94
C LEU A 556 -25.20 -3.84 20.60
N SER A 557 -25.70 -4.09 19.39
CA SER A 557 -26.04 -5.42 18.92
C SER A 557 -24.86 -6.37 18.85
N ARG A 558 -23.65 -5.87 18.60
CA ARG A 558 -22.40 -6.66 18.67
C ARG A 558 -22.10 -7.13 20.10
N LEU A 559 -22.36 -6.28 21.09
CA LEU A 559 -22.16 -6.60 22.51
C LEU A 559 -23.21 -7.57 23.05
N LEU A 560 -24.42 -7.54 22.48
CA LEU A 560 -25.56 -8.34 22.94
C LEU A 560 -25.64 -9.72 22.26
N ILE A 561 -24.79 -10.00 21.28
CA ILE A 561 -24.70 -11.36 20.72
C ILE A 561 -24.30 -12.29 21.85
N ASN A 562 -24.96 -13.44 21.95
CA ASN A 562 -24.55 -14.47 22.90
C ASN A 562 -23.13 -14.95 22.54
N ASP A 563 -22.13 -14.62 23.37
CA ASP A 563 -20.73 -15.06 23.18
C ASP A 563 -20.61 -16.58 23.04
N GLU A 564 -21.49 -17.35 23.70
CA GLU A 564 -21.55 -18.80 23.57
C GLU A 564 -22.03 -19.24 22.18
N LEU A 565 -22.96 -18.48 21.57
CA LEU A 565 -23.41 -18.74 20.20
C LEU A 565 -22.29 -18.50 19.20
N GLU A 566 -21.59 -17.37 19.29
CA GLU A 566 -20.44 -17.10 18.41
C GLU A 566 -19.36 -18.15 18.59
N ARG A 567 -18.98 -18.45 19.83
CA ARG A 567 -17.97 -19.48 20.14
C ARG A 567 -18.36 -20.83 19.56
N ARG A 568 -19.62 -21.24 19.72
CA ARG A 568 -20.14 -22.49 19.16
C ARG A 568 -20.09 -22.49 17.63
N VAL A 569 -20.55 -21.43 16.97
CA VAL A 569 -20.53 -21.33 15.50
C VAL A 569 -19.10 -21.38 14.97
N TYR A 570 -18.20 -20.56 15.50
CA TYR A 570 -16.82 -20.49 15.04
C TYR A 570 -16.03 -21.78 15.32
N SER A 571 -16.27 -22.45 16.46
CA SER A 571 -15.64 -23.77 16.74
C SER A 571 -15.98 -24.86 15.73
N LEU A 572 -17.16 -24.77 15.09
CA LEU A 572 -17.61 -25.74 14.10
C LEU A 572 -17.16 -25.39 12.67
N LEU A 573 -16.81 -24.12 12.41
CA LEU A 573 -16.53 -23.63 11.06
C LEU A 573 -15.45 -24.43 10.31
N PRO A 574 -14.28 -24.76 10.90
CA PRO A 574 -13.23 -25.48 10.17
C PRO A 574 -13.69 -26.83 9.60
N ASN A 575 -14.63 -27.51 10.28
CA ASN A 575 -15.16 -28.80 9.86
C ASN A 575 -16.13 -28.71 8.67
N HIS A 576 -16.60 -27.50 8.34
CA HIS A 576 -17.63 -27.24 7.34
C HIS A 576 -17.15 -26.33 6.19
N THR A 577 -15.85 -26.01 6.13
CA THR A 577 -15.29 -25.11 5.10
C THR A 577 -14.86 -25.84 3.82
N VAL A 578 -14.77 -27.17 3.84
CA VAL A 578 -14.11 -27.92 2.76
C VAL A 578 -14.83 -27.78 1.42
N ALA A 579 -16.16 -27.94 1.37
CA ALA A 579 -16.92 -27.76 0.14
C ALA A 579 -16.71 -26.35 -0.47
N ILE A 580 -16.78 -25.30 0.37
CA ILE A 580 -16.55 -23.92 -0.05
C ILE A 580 -15.11 -23.72 -0.55
N ARG A 581 -14.12 -24.23 0.19
CA ARG A 581 -12.71 -24.16 -0.19
C ARG A 581 -12.47 -24.80 -1.55
N MET A 582 -13.06 -25.97 -1.81
CA MET A 582 -12.90 -26.68 -3.09
C MET A 582 -13.55 -25.93 -4.26
N VAL A 583 -14.69 -25.28 -4.03
CA VAL A 583 -15.31 -24.38 -5.03
C VAL A 583 -14.39 -23.21 -5.34
N ILE A 584 -13.85 -22.52 -4.34
CA ILE A 584 -12.91 -21.41 -4.55
C ILE A 584 -11.63 -21.90 -5.26
N HIS A 585 -11.09 -23.05 -4.87
CA HIS A 585 -9.94 -23.67 -5.54
C HIS A 585 -10.22 -23.93 -7.03
N LEU A 586 -11.40 -24.47 -7.36
CA LEU A 586 -11.81 -24.70 -8.75
C LEU A 586 -11.90 -23.39 -9.55
N LEU A 587 -12.53 -22.36 -8.98
CA LEU A 587 -12.62 -21.04 -9.61
C LEU A 587 -11.23 -20.38 -9.78
N TYR A 588 -10.34 -20.56 -8.80
CA TYR A 588 -8.98 -20.06 -8.86
C TYR A 588 -8.18 -20.69 -10.00
N VAL A 589 -8.28 -22.02 -10.17
CA VAL A 589 -7.68 -22.75 -11.30
C VAL A 589 -8.19 -22.22 -12.64
N ILE A 590 -9.50 -21.98 -12.77
CA ILE A 590 -10.09 -21.42 -14.01
C ILE A 590 -9.53 -20.01 -14.30
N VAL A 591 -9.37 -19.16 -13.28
CA VAL A 591 -8.81 -17.81 -13.43
C VAL A 591 -7.31 -17.86 -13.78
N LEU A 592 -6.53 -18.78 -13.21
CA LEU A 592 -5.12 -18.98 -13.58
C LEU A 592 -4.99 -19.34 -15.07
N ALA A 593 -5.85 -20.24 -15.57
CA ALA A 593 -5.91 -20.59 -16.98
C ALA A 593 -6.33 -19.40 -17.88
N GLU A 594 -7.28 -18.56 -17.44
CA GLU A 594 -7.67 -17.35 -18.17
C GLU A 594 -6.54 -16.31 -18.21
N VAL A 595 -5.75 -16.18 -17.15
CA VAL A 595 -4.56 -15.33 -17.11
C VAL A 595 -3.53 -15.80 -18.14
N ARG A 596 -3.20 -17.10 -18.19
CA ARG A 596 -2.32 -17.67 -19.22
C ARG A 596 -2.85 -17.41 -20.63
N ARG A 597 -4.13 -17.70 -20.87
CA ARG A 597 -4.80 -17.45 -22.16
C ARG A 597 -4.72 -15.98 -22.57
N SER A 598 -4.93 -15.07 -21.63
CA SER A 598 -4.88 -13.62 -21.86
C SER A 598 -3.47 -13.14 -22.17
N PHE A 599 -2.46 -13.72 -21.50
CA PHE A 599 -1.07 -13.48 -21.81
C PHE A 599 -0.72 -13.91 -23.25
N TYR A 600 -1.20 -15.08 -23.71
CA TYR A 600 -1.06 -15.46 -25.12
C TYR A 600 -1.74 -14.46 -26.08
N GLY A 601 -2.87 -13.87 -25.66
CA GLY A 601 -3.52 -12.77 -26.37
C GLY A 601 -2.69 -11.47 -26.40
N LEU A 602 -1.91 -11.19 -25.36
CA LEU A 602 -0.94 -10.08 -25.36
C LEU A 602 0.20 -10.36 -26.36
N LEU A 603 0.77 -11.57 -26.36
CA LEU A 603 1.78 -11.99 -27.34
C LEU A 603 1.28 -11.87 -28.78
N LEU A 604 0.02 -12.28 -29.03
CA LEU A 604 -0.60 -12.20 -30.36
C LEU A 604 -0.67 -10.76 -30.89
N ARG A 605 -0.87 -9.79 -29.98
CA ARG A 605 -0.99 -8.35 -30.28
C ARG A 605 0.36 -7.66 -30.50
N CYS A 606 1.49 -8.33 -30.23
CA CYS A 606 2.81 -7.79 -30.52
C CYS A 606 2.98 -7.54 -32.04
N GLY A 607 3.53 -6.37 -32.37
CA GLY A 607 3.72 -5.92 -33.74
C GLY A 607 4.89 -6.59 -34.46
N SER A 608 5.89 -7.04 -33.70
CA SER A 608 7.15 -7.64 -34.19
C SER A 608 7.58 -8.83 -33.33
N LEU A 609 8.50 -9.65 -33.85
CA LEU A 609 9.12 -10.73 -33.07
C LEU A 609 9.93 -10.19 -31.88
N GLU A 610 10.64 -9.08 -32.09
CA GLU A 610 11.41 -8.40 -31.05
C GLU A 610 10.53 -8.00 -29.85
N THR A 611 9.40 -7.35 -30.11
CA THR A 611 8.46 -6.94 -29.05
C THR A 611 7.81 -8.14 -28.36
N LEU A 612 7.51 -9.21 -29.11
CA LEU A 612 6.98 -10.46 -28.57
C LEU A 612 7.98 -11.13 -27.63
N ARG A 613 9.24 -11.24 -28.06
CA ARG A 613 10.32 -11.90 -27.33
C ARG A 613 10.76 -11.10 -26.11
N SER A 614 10.79 -9.77 -26.20
CA SER A 614 11.01 -8.88 -25.05
C SER A 614 9.93 -9.05 -23.97
N LEU A 615 8.65 -9.19 -24.37
CA LEU A 615 7.56 -9.50 -23.42
C LEU A 615 7.74 -10.89 -22.77
N LEU A 616 8.15 -11.90 -23.55
CA LEU A 616 8.46 -13.23 -23.01
C LEU A 616 9.64 -13.20 -22.03
N ILE A 617 10.68 -12.40 -22.29
CA ILE A 617 11.82 -12.20 -21.37
C ILE A 617 11.35 -11.57 -20.06
N TYR A 618 10.47 -10.56 -20.12
CA TYR A 618 9.87 -9.95 -18.94
C TYR A 618 9.05 -10.95 -18.11
N ALA A 619 8.25 -11.80 -18.75
CA ALA A 619 7.42 -12.79 -18.08
C ALA A 619 8.25 -13.86 -17.33
N GLY A 620 9.43 -14.20 -17.86
CA GLY A 620 10.36 -15.16 -17.26
C GLY A 620 10.42 -16.49 -18.01
N VAL A 621 11.23 -17.42 -17.50
CA VAL A 621 11.40 -18.75 -18.12
C VAL A 621 10.33 -19.73 -17.64
N LYS A 622 10.03 -19.71 -16.34
CA LYS A 622 9.12 -20.66 -15.71
C LYS A 622 7.71 -20.12 -15.66
N ASP A 623 6.74 -21.02 -15.81
CA ASP A 623 5.35 -20.69 -15.49
C ASP A 623 5.16 -20.62 -13.96
N GLU A 624 5.23 -19.41 -13.41
CA GLU A 624 4.98 -19.17 -11.97
C GLU A 624 3.56 -19.56 -11.53
N LEU A 625 2.62 -19.74 -12.47
CA LEU A 625 1.25 -20.14 -12.18
C LEU A 625 1.07 -21.66 -12.12
N PHE A 626 1.92 -22.42 -12.81
CA PHE A 626 1.74 -23.87 -13.00
C PHE A 626 1.69 -24.66 -11.70
N GLN A 627 2.69 -24.49 -10.83
CA GLN A 627 2.76 -25.24 -9.57
C GLN A 627 1.53 -24.98 -8.69
N THR A 628 1.15 -23.70 -8.59
CA THR A 628 -0.02 -23.28 -7.81
C THR A 628 -1.31 -23.84 -8.40
N GLU A 629 -1.47 -23.82 -9.73
CA GLU A 629 -2.64 -24.40 -10.40
C GLU A 629 -2.71 -25.91 -10.17
N HIS A 630 -1.60 -26.61 -10.36
CA HIS A 630 -1.52 -28.06 -10.20
C HIS A 630 -1.85 -28.49 -8.77
N ASP A 631 -1.16 -27.94 -7.77
CA ASP A 631 -1.37 -28.29 -6.36
C ASP A 631 -2.79 -27.98 -5.89
N THR A 632 -3.37 -26.89 -6.40
CA THR A 632 -4.76 -26.51 -6.09
C THR A 632 -5.74 -27.47 -6.74
N PHE A 633 -5.54 -27.84 -8.01
CA PHE A 633 -6.43 -28.74 -8.73
C PHE A 633 -6.35 -30.18 -8.23
N GLU A 634 -5.17 -30.66 -7.81
CA GLU A 634 -5.03 -31.97 -7.17
C GLU A 634 -5.87 -32.08 -5.89
N GLN A 635 -5.95 -31.02 -5.08
CA GLN A 635 -6.83 -30.99 -3.91
C GLN A 635 -8.32 -31.11 -4.31
N VAL A 636 -8.73 -30.43 -5.38
CA VAL A 636 -10.10 -30.52 -5.91
C VAL A 636 -10.39 -31.95 -6.37
N LYS A 637 -9.50 -32.57 -7.15
CA LYS A 637 -9.65 -33.97 -7.60
C LYS A 637 -9.73 -34.94 -6.43
N GLY A 638 -8.87 -34.76 -5.41
CA GLY A 638 -8.88 -35.57 -4.20
C GLY A 638 -10.24 -35.49 -3.48
N TYR A 639 -10.79 -34.28 -3.34
CA TYR A 639 -12.13 -34.10 -2.76
C TYR A 639 -13.22 -34.83 -3.56
N TYR A 640 -13.30 -34.61 -4.88
CA TYR A 640 -14.34 -35.26 -5.70
C TYR A 640 -14.19 -36.79 -5.76
N SER A 641 -12.97 -37.31 -5.65
CA SER A 641 -12.71 -38.75 -5.55
C SER A 641 -13.24 -39.32 -4.24
N ASN A 642 -12.93 -38.67 -3.11
CA ASN A 642 -13.41 -39.09 -1.79
C ASN A 642 -14.94 -39.04 -1.69
N VAL A 643 -15.59 -38.03 -2.27
CA VAL A 643 -17.06 -37.95 -2.28
C VAL A 643 -17.68 -39.05 -3.16
N LYS A 644 -17.04 -39.40 -4.27
CA LYS A 644 -17.48 -40.51 -5.12
C LYS A 644 -17.40 -41.86 -4.41
N GLU A 645 -16.33 -42.10 -3.64
CA GLU A 645 -16.20 -43.27 -2.78
C GLU A 645 -17.30 -43.29 -1.71
N LEU A 646 -17.48 -42.17 -1.00
CA LEU A 646 -18.55 -42.01 -0.01
C LEU A 646 -19.94 -42.32 -0.57
N PHE A 647 -20.26 -41.83 -1.78
CA PHE A 647 -21.55 -42.09 -2.41
C PHE A 647 -21.69 -43.56 -2.78
N SER A 648 -20.60 -44.21 -3.21
CA SER A 648 -20.59 -45.64 -3.52
C SER A 648 -20.87 -46.48 -2.26
N GLU A 649 -20.30 -46.10 -1.11
CA GLU A 649 -20.62 -46.72 0.18
C GLU A 649 -22.07 -46.46 0.59
N MET A 650 -22.55 -45.22 0.46
CA MET A 650 -23.88 -44.81 0.92
C MET A 650 -25.02 -45.43 0.12
N ARG A 651 -24.81 -45.84 -1.14
CA ARG A 651 -25.81 -46.57 -1.95
C ARG A 651 -26.34 -47.82 -1.24
N GLU A 652 -25.47 -48.50 -0.49
CA GLU A 652 -25.82 -49.73 0.24
C GLU A 652 -26.54 -49.46 1.58
N THR A 653 -26.60 -48.20 2.01
CA THR A 653 -27.21 -47.78 3.27
C THR A 653 -28.67 -47.36 3.10
N PRO A 654 -29.46 -47.19 4.18
CA PRO A 654 -30.83 -46.66 4.11
C PRO A 654 -30.91 -45.27 3.44
N VAL A 655 -29.87 -44.44 3.58
CA VAL A 655 -29.81 -43.11 2.95
C VAL A 655 -29.77 -43.21 1.44
N GLY A 656 -29.01 -44.17 0.91
CA GLY A 656 -28.87 -44.44 -0.52
C GLY A 656 -30.18 -44.79 -1.23
N LYS A 657 -31.19 -45.27 -0.48
CA LYS A 657 -32.50 -45.68 -0.99
C LYS A 657 -33.52 -44.53 -1.06
N THR A 658 -33.14 -43.32 -0.65
CA THR A 658 -34.02 -42.14 -0.66
C THR A 658 -34.07 -41.48 -2.05
N VAL A 659 -35.17 -40.78 -2.34
CA VAL A 659 -35.35 -40.02 -3.59
C VAL A 659 -34.39 -38.84 -3.63
N GLU A 660 -34.20 -38.19 -2.48
CA GLU A 660 -33.26 -37.09 -2.27
C GLU A 660 -31.83 -37.51 -2.55
N PHE A 661 -31.36 -38.66 -2.04
CA PHE A 661 -30.01 -39.16 -2.34
C PHE A 661 -29.82 -39.40 -3.83
N THR A 662 -30.80 -40.00 -4.50
CA THR A 662 -30.76 -40.22 -5.96
C THR A 662 -30.62 -38.90 -6.72
N HIS A 663 -31.31 -37.84 -6.27
CA HIS A 663 -31.19 -36.50 -6.83
C HIS A 663 -29.82 -35.86 -6.55
N VAL A 664 -29.30 -36.02 -5.33
CA VAL A 664 -27.97 -35.54 -4.92
C VAL A 664 -26.88 -36.19 -5.76
N GLU A 665 -26.92 -37.51 -5.89
CA GLU A 665 -25.98 -38.27 -6.70
C GLU A 665 -26.01 -37.86 -8.18
N LYS A 666 -27.20 -37.68 -8.76
CA LYS A 666 -27.34 -37.24 -10.17
C LYS A 666 -26.68 -35.88 -10.41
N GLN A 667 -26.81 -34.93 -9.50
CA GLN A 667 -26.19 -33.61 -9.67
C GLN A 667 -24.71 -33.63 -9.33
N PHE A 668 -24.27 -34.45 -8.38
CA PHE A 668 -22.86 -34.69 -8.14
C PHE A 668 -22.15 -35.23 -9.39
N GLN A 669 -22.81 -36.11 -10.17
CA GLN A 669 -22.28 -36.53 -11.49
C GLN A 669 -22.13 -35.36 -12.47
N VAL A 670 -23.05 -34.39 -12.46
CA VAL A 670 -22.91 -33.15 -13.26
C VAL A 670 -21.70 -32.33 -12.80
N GLN A 671 -21.51 -32.19 -11.48
CA GLN A 671 -20.35 -31.50 -10.90
C GLN A 671 -19.04 -32.19 -11.30
N CYS A 672 -18.96 -33.53 -11.20
CA CYS A 672 -17.82 -34.30 -11.70
C CYS A 672 -17.59 -34.10 -13.20
N GLY A 673 -18.66 -33.98 -13.99
CA GLY A 673 -18.57 -33.65 -15.42
C GLY A 673 -17.89 -32.31 -15.66
N ILE A 674 -18.22 -31.28 -14.88
CA ILE A 674 -17.58 -29.96 -14.96
C ILE A 674 -16.12 -30.02 -14.49
N VAL A 675 -15.82 -30.77 -13.43
CA VAL A 675 -14.43 -31.00 -12.99
C VAL A 675 -13.61 -31.69 -14.09
N ALA A 676 -14.21 -32.64 -14.82
CA ALA A 676 -13.60 -33.26 -15.99
C ALA A 676 -13.47 -32.28 -17.18
N GLU A 677 -14.40 -31.34 -17.38
CA GLU A 677 -14.26 -30.23 -18.34
C GLU A 677 -13.03 -29.37 -18.00
N VAL A 678 -12.80 -29.08 -16.71
CA VAL A 678 -11.59 -28.36 -16.25
C VAL A 678 -10.34 -29.20 -16.44
N GLU A 679 -10.37 -30.51 -16.11
CA GLU A 679 -9.23 -31.40 -16.35
C GLU A 679 -8.86 -31.46 -17.84
N ALA A 680 -9.86 -31.53 -18.73
CA ALA A 680 -9.65 -31.48 -20.17
C ALA A 680 -9.08 -30.13 -20.64
N MET A 681 -9.54 -29.02 -20.06
CA MET A 681 -8.99 -27.69 -20.29
C MET A 681 -7.51 -27.61 -19.89
N LEU A 682 -7.15 -28.13 -18.72
CA LEU A 682 -5.77 -28.17 -18.23
C LEU A 682 -4.90 -29.13 -19.06
N ALA A 683 -5.46 -30.26 -19.51
CA ALA A 683 -4.77 -31.18 -20.42
C ALA A 683 -4.49 -30.52 -21.78
N ALA A 684 -5.43 -29.74 -22.31
CA ALA A 684 -5.23 -28.94 -23.52
C ALA A 684 -4.19 -27.83 -23.32
N GLU A 685 -4.13 -27.23 -22.12
CA GLU A 685 -3.04 -26.31 -21.77
C GLU A 685 -1.68 -27.03 -21.73
N LYS A 686 -1.63 -28.24 -21.18
CA LYS A 686 -0.40 -29.04 -21.07
C LYS A 686 0.11 -29.59 -22.41
N ALA A 687 -0.74 -29.73 -23.42
CA ALA A 687 -0.34 -30.25 -24.74
C ALA A 687 0.79 -29.43 -25.38
N ILE A 688 0.75 -28.10 -25.22
CA ILE A 688 1.86 -27.18 -25.52
C ILE A 688 1.88 -26.16 -24.39
N ASP A 689 2.56 -26.48 -23.30
CA ASP A 689 2.63 -25.59 -22.14
C ASP A 689 3.34 -24.26 -22.45
N TYR A 690 3.35 -23.36 -21.46
CA TYR A 690 3.99 -22.05 -21.55
C TYR A 690 5.46 -22.14 -21.95
N GLU A 691 6.22 -23.06 -21.35
CA GLU A 691 7.66 -23.21 -21.59
C GLU A 691 7.92 -23.65 -23.03
N ASN A 692 7.15 -24.62 -23.55
CA ASN A 692 7.23 -25.05 -24.93
C ASN A 692 6.77 -23.95 -25.91
N MET A 693 5.69 -23.23 -25.60
CA MET A 693 5.24 -22.08 -26.40
C MET A 693 6.32 -21.00 -26.47
N ARG A 694 6.94 -20.69 -25.34
CA ARG A 694 8.06 -19.77 -25.24
C ARG A 694 9.20 -20.24 -26.15
N LYS A 695 9.63 -21.49 -26.03
CA LYS A 695 10.67 -22.08 -26.88
C LYS A 695 10.33 -21.92 -28.38
N THR A 696 9.11 -22.23 -28.79
CA THR A 696 8.68 -22.06 -30.19
C THR A 696 8.75 -20.61 -30.66
N CYS A 697 8.39 -19.65 -29.79
CA CYS A 697 8.46 -18.23 -30.13
C CYS A 697 9.90 -17.73 -30.34
N PHE A 698 10.89 -18.36 -29.68
CA PHE A 698 12.30 -18.07 -29.96
C PHE A 698 12.80 -18.84 -31.19
N SER A 699 12.47 -20.12 -31.36
CA SER A 699 12.91 -20.91 -32.53
C SER A 699 12.37 -20.40 -33.88
N CYS A 700 11.19 -19.77 -33.89
CA CYS A 700 10.49 -19.46 -35.13
C CYS A 700 10.69 -18.01 -35.58
N ASN A 701 11.25 -17.83 -36.78
CA ASN A 701 11.45 -16.50 -37.39
C ASN A 701 10.23 -16.00 -38.19
N SER A 702 9.09 -16.69 -38.12
CA SER A 702 7.87 -16.33 -38.83
C SER A 702 6.79 -15.89 -37.84
N ILE A 703 6.59 -14.57 -37.72
CA ILE A 703 5.52 -14.00 -36.87
C ILE A 703 4.14 -14.52 -37.28
N SER A 704 3.89 -14.76 -38.58
CA SER A 704 2.64 -15.32 -39.07
C SER A 704 2.40 -16.76 -38.56
N THR A 705 3.47 -17.56 -38.44
CA THR A 705 3.39 -18.93 -37.92
C THR A 705 3.15 -18.92 -36.41
N ILE A 706 3.90 -18.10 -35.67
CA ILE A 706 3.66 -17.90 -34.23
C ILE A 706 2.24 -17.41 -33.98
N ARG A 707 1.73 -16.45 -34.76
CA ARG A 707 0.33 -15.98 -34.64
C ARG A 707 -0.68 -17.10 -34.87
N ARG A 708 -0.47 -17.98 -35.86
CA ARG A 708 -1.34 -19.14 -36.08
C ARG A 708 -1.30 -20.11 -34.89
N LEU A 709 -0.11 -20.36 -34.33
CA LEU A 709 0.05 -21.22 -33.16
C LEU A 709 -0.62 -20.62 -31.92
N LEU A 710 -0.43 -19.32 -31.66
CA LEU A 710 -1.09 -18.59 -30.58
C LEU A 710 -2.61 -18.58 -30.77
N LEU A 711 -3.11 -18.36 -32.00
CA LEU A 711 -4.54 -18.44 -32.30
C LEU A 711 -5.09 -19.84 -32.05
N TRP A 712 -4.38 -20.89 -32.45
CA TRP A 712 -4.74 -22.27 -32.15
C TRP A 712 -4.77 -22.52 -30.64
N LYS A 713 -3.74 -22.07 -29.92
CA LYS A 713 -3.62 -22.21 -28.47
C LYS A 713 -4.75 -21.52 -27.73
N ILE A 714 -5.04 -20.28 -28.10
CA ILE A 714 -6.18 -19.51 -27.60
C ILE A 714 -7.50 -20.18 -28.02
N ALA A 715 -7.58 -20.89 -29.14
CA ALA A 715 -8.79 -21.61 -29.52
C ALA A 715 -8.98 -22.96 -28.79
N ALA A 716 -7.87 -23.60 -28.35
CA ALA A 716 -7.83 -24.98 -27.87
C ALA A 716 -8.65 -25.23 -26.59
N TYR A 717 -8.77 -24.24 -25.72
CA TYR A 717 -9.54 -24.35 -24.48
C TYR A 717 -10.14 -23.00 -24.12
N ARG A 718 -11.33 -22.96 -23.50
CA ARG A 718 -12.05 -21.71 -23.20
C ARG A 718 -12.47 -21.65 -21.73
N PRO A 719 -11.70 -21.02 -20.83
CA PRO A 719 -12.03 -20.92 -19.41
C PRO A 719 -13.41 -20.29 -19.19
N ASN A 720 -13.73 -19.25 -19.97
CA ASN A 720 -15.03 -18.60 -19.95
C ASN A 720 -16.22 -19.52 -20.31
N ALA A 721 -16.01 -20.55 -21.13
CA ALA A 721 -17.05 -21.53 -21.45
C ALA A 721 -17.29 -22.52 -20.30
N VAL A 722 -16.25 -22.85 -19.53
CA VAL A 722 -16.39 -23.61 -18.29
C VAL A 722 -17.20 -22.82 -17.27
N LEU A 723 -16.93 -21.52 -17.11
CA LEU A 723 -17.74 -20.65 -16.25
C LEU A 723 -19.21 -20.61 -16.71
N GLU A 724 -19.47 -20.52 -18.03
CA GLU A 724 -20.84 -20.61 -18.57
C GLU A 724 -21.50 -21.98 -18.27
N SER A 725 -20.74 -23.08 -18.35
CA SER A 725 -21.17 -24.43 -17.99
C SER A 725 -21.56 -24.49 -16.50
N ILE A 726 -20.75 -23.89 -15.63
CA ILE A 726 -21.05 -23.76 -14.19
C ILE A 726 -22.35 -22.98 -13.99
N CYS A 727 -22.46 -21.77 -14.54
CA CYS A 727 -23.65 -20.93 -14.36
C CYS A 727 -24.95 -21.59 -14.86
N SER A 728 -24.87 -22.45 -15.89
CA SER A 728 -26.05 -23.07 -16.51
C SER A 728 -26.40 -24.45 -15.97
N LYS A 729 -25.42 -25.25 -15.52
CA LYS A 729 -25.62 -26.66 -15.15
C LYS A 729 -25.35 -26.95 -13.68
N TRP A 730 -24.53 -26.16 -12.99
CA TRP A 730 -24.14 -26.45 -11.61
C TRP A 730 -25.31 -26.18 -10.66
N ASN A 731 -25.64 -27.18 -9.84
CA ASN A 731 -26.54 -27.01 -8.71
C ASN A 731 -25.84 -27.46 -7.43
N ALA A 732 -25.80 -26.59 -6.43
CA ALA A 732 -25.26 -26.86 -5.10
C ALA A 732 -26.02 -27.98 -4.36
N ASN A 733 -27.28 -28.22 -4.74
CA ASN A 733 -28.14 -29.27 -4.20
C ASN A 733 -28.42 -29.22 -2.69
N ALA A 734 -28.14 -28.06 -2.09
CA ALA A 734 -28.20 -27.86 -0.65
C ALA A 734 -29.55 -28.27 -0.04
N THR A 735 -30.68 -27.94 -0.67
CA THR A 735 -32.02 -28.32 -0.18
C THR A 735 -32.25 -29.83 -0.14
N SER A 736 -31.66 -30.59 -1.05
CA SER A 736 -31.80 -32.06 -1.07
C SER A 736 -30.84 -32.70 -0.06
N ILE A 737 -29.62 -32.19 0.04
CA ILE A 737 -28.63 -32.67 1.04
C ILE A 737 -29.14 -32.40 2.46
N SER A 738 -29.71 -31.22 2.73
CA SER A 738 -30.24 -30.86 4.05
C SER A 738 -31.38 -31.79 4.52
N ARG A 739 -32.14 -32.39 3.61
CA ARG A 739 -33.20 -33.35 3.93
C ARG A 739 -32.70 -34.74 4.31
N ILE A 740 -31.46 -35.10 3.96
CA ILE A 740 -30.89 -36.43 4.21
C ILE A 740 -29.65 -36.41 5.12
N HIS A 741 -29.06 -35.24 5.39
CA HIS A 741 -27.83 -35.13 6.18
C HIS A 741 -27.95 -35.69 7.61
N TRP A 742 -29.15 -35.69 8.19
CA TRP A 742 -29.41 -36.25 9.52
C TRP A 742 -29.37 -37.78 9.54
N MET A 743 -29.49 -38.43 8.37
CA MET A 743 -29.42 -39.88 8.23
C MET A 743 -27.97 -40.40 8.13
N ASP A 744 -27.04 -39.59 7.62
CA ASP A 744 -25.60 -39.84 7.67
C ASP A 744 -24.84 -38.50 7.73
N THR A 745 -24.19 -38.25 8.87
CA THR A 745 -23.51 -36.98 9.17
C THR A 745 -22.36 -36.68 8.23
N ARG A 746 -21.80 -37.67 7.52
CA ARG A 746 -20.71 -37.46 6.54
C ARG A 746 -21.16 -36.61 5.35
N LEU A 747 -22.48 -36.55 5.06
CA LEU A 747 -23.04 -35.68 4.02
C LEU A 747 -22.93 -34.18 4.36
N SER A 748 -22.72 -33.82 5.62
CA SER A 748 -22.50 -32.41 6.00
C SER A 748 -21.20 -31.82 5.45
N TRP A 749 -20.22 -32.68 5.12
CA TRP A 749 -18.92 -32.27 4.58
C TRP A 749 -18.98 -31.78 3.12
N ILE A 750 -20.02 -32.18 2.40
CA ILE A 750 -20.24 -31.85 0.99
C ILE A 750 -21.29 -30.77 0.77
N ASP A 751 -21.97 -30.33 1.83
CA ASP A 751 -23.02 -29.32 1.77
C ASP A 751 -22.43 -27.90 1.89
N PRO A 752 -22.44 -27.09 0.81
CA PRO A 752 -21.94 -25.72 0.87
C PRO A 752 -22.82 -24.80 1.73
N GLU A 753 -24.08 -25.16 2.02
CA GLU A 753 -24.95 -24.36 2.89
C GLU A 753 -24.67 -24.54 4.38
N THR A 754 -24.00 -25.61 4.81
CA THR A 754 -23.81 -25.86 6.25
C THR A 754 -23.05 -24.72 6.92
N MET A 755 -21.92 -24.25 6.35
CA MET A 755 -21.21 -23.08 6.88
C MET A 755 -22.07 -21.80 6.80
N SER A 756 -22.77 -21.58 5.68
CA SER A 756 -23.68 -20.44 5.52
C SER A 756 -24.76 -20.42 6.58
N ASN A 757 -25.40 -21.55 6.86
CA ASN A 757 -26.45 -21.69 7.86
C ASN A 757 -25.91 -21.44 9.28
N LYS A 758 -24.69 -21.91 9.60
CA LYS A 758 -24.04 -21.61 10.89
C LYS A 758 -23.75 -20.12 11.03
N LEU A 759 -23.19 -19.48 10.00
CA LEU A 759 -22.93 -18.04 10.00
C LEU A 759 -24.21 -17.20 10.03
N ALA A 760 -25.28 -17.65 9.37
CA ALA A 760 -26.58 -16.99 9.40
C ALA A 760 -27.20 -16.95 10.80
N MET A 761 -26.86 -17.88 11.69
CA MET A 761 -27.29 -17.82 13.09
C MET A 761 -26.74 -16.58 13.79
N ILE A 762 -25.49 -16.21 13.50
CA ILE A 762 -24.87 -14.98 14.03
C ILE A 762 -25.56 -13.76 13.42
N THR A 763 -25.77 -13.73 12.10
CA THR A 763 -26.44 -12.61 11.44
C THR A 763 -27.87 -12.41 11.93
N ALA A 764 -28.62 -13.49 12.14
CA ALA A 764 -29.97 -13.44 12.72
C ALA A 764 -29.94 -12.93 14.15
N ALA A 765 -29.01 -13.43 14.98
CA ALA A 765 -28.85 -12.94 16.36
C ALA A 765 -28.52 -11.43 16.42
N ILE A 766 -27.68 -10.93 15.51
CA ILE A 766 -27.40 -9.49 15.37
C ILE A 766 -28.67 -8.72 14.98
N GLY A 767 -29.43 -9.23 14.00
CA GLY A 767 -30.67 -8.59 13.57
C GLY A 767 -31.75 -8.57 14.66
N ASP A 768 -31.89 -9.66 15.43
CA ASP A 768 -32.81 -9.76 16.56
C ASP A 768 -32.37 -8.84 17.71
N ALA A 769 -31.05 -8.72 17.96
CA ALA A 769 -30.48 -7.73 18.87
C ALA A 769 -30.89 -6.30 18.48
N ASP A 770 -30.78 -5.96 17.20
CA ASP A 770 -31.15 -4.64 16.68
C ASP A 770 -32.67 -4.36 16.79
N ALA A 771 -33.51 -5.37 16.57
CA ALA A 771 -34.96 -5.20 16.54
C ALA A 771 -35.59 -5.17 17.94
N PHE A 772 -35.21 -6.10 18.83
CA PHE A 772 -35.89 -6.31 20.11
C PHE A 772 -35.12 -5.75 21.30
N TYR A 773 -33.81 -5.92 21.32
CA TYR A 773 -33.02 -5.53 22.48
C TYR A 773 -32.80 -4.02 22.56
N ASN A 774 -32.78 -3.31 21.44
CA ASN A 774 -32.73 -1.83 21.44
C ASN A 774 -33.95 -1.19 22.12
N ILE A 775 -35.16 -1.74 21.89
CA ILE A 775 -36.38 -1.27 22.56
C ILE A 775 -36.33 -1.64 24.05
N SER A 776 -35.95 -2.87 24.37
CA SER A 776 -35.77 -3.30 25.78
C SER A 776 -34.75 -2.43 26.53
N HIS A 777 -33.63 -2.10 25.88
CA HIS A 777 -32.62 -1.21 26.41
C HIS A 777 -33.16 0.22 26.59
N SER A 778 -33.98 0.72 25.66
CA SER A 778 -34.66 2.02 25.81
C SER A 778 -35.53 2.05 27.06
N ARG A 779 -36.30 0.98 27.33
CA ARG A 779 -37.11 0.85 28.56
C ARG A 779 -36.23 0.83 29.82
N LYS A 780 -35.14 0.06 29.79
CA LYS A 780 -34.17 0.02 30.91
C LYS A 780 -33.56 1.40 31.17
N VAL A 781 -33.21 2.15 30.13
CA VAL A 781 -32.67 3.51 30.29
C VAL A 781 -33.71 4.45 30.90
N ILE A 782 -34.99 4.33 30.51
CA ILE A 782 -36.11 5.07 31.12
C ILE A 782 -36.30 4.74 32.61
N GLU A 783 -36.18 3.47 32.98
CA GLU A 783 -36.19 3.03 34.38
C GLU A 783 -35.00 3.59 35.16
N GLU A 784 -33.79 3.50 34.59
CA GLU A 784 -32.56 3.97 35.23
C GLU A 784 -32.56 5.47 35.51
N ILE A 785 -33.13 6.29 34.63
CA ILE A 785 -33.28 7.74 34.84
C ILE A 785 -34.48 8.12 35.71
N GLY A 786 -35.33 7.15 36.08
CA GLY A 786 -36.42 7.32 37.03
C GLY A 786 -37.69 7.98 36.47
N ILE A 787 -37.98 7.81 35.16
CA ILE A 787 -39.16 8.41 34.51
C ILE A 787 -40.17 7.37 34.01
N ALA A 788 -40.01 6.09 34.37
CA ALA A 788 -40.82 4.98 33.84
C ALA A 788 -42.33 5.14 34.02
N GLU A 789 -42.78 5.76 35.13
CA GLU A 789 -44.21 5.96 35.40
C GLU A 789 -44.86 7.04 34.51
N GLU A 790 -44.05 7.88 33.86
CA GLU A 790 -44.50 9.06 33.11
C GLU A 790 -44.38 8.88 31.57
N VAL A 791 -43.93 7.70 31.12
CA VAL A 791 -43.62 7.42 29.72
C VAL A 791 -44.49 6.27 29.21
N ASP A 792 -45.26 6.53 28.15
CA ASP A 792 -46.07 5.52 27.46
C ASP A 792 -45.28 4.78 26.36
N GLU A 793 -45.87 3.72 25.80
CA GLU A 793 -45.21 2.91 24.75
C GLU A 793 -44.91 3.70 23.47
N GLU A 794 -45.72 4.70 23.12
CA GLU A 794 -45.43 5.60 22.00
C GLU A 794 -44.16 6.44 22.26
N ALA A 795 -43.98 6.91 23.49
CA ALA A 795 -42.80 7.64 23.91
C ALA A 795 -41.56 6.74 23.99
N VAL A 796 -41.69 5.46 24.38
CA VAL A 796 -40.60 4.46 24.30
C VAL A 796 -40.14 4.31 22.85
N ASP A 797 -41.08 4.15 21.91
CA ASP A 797 -40.77 4.01 20.48
C ASP A 797 -40.11 5.26 19.90
N GLN A 798 -40.56 6.45 20.31
CA GLN A 798 -39.93 7.71 19.93
C GLN A 798 -38.49 7.79 20.45
N LEU A 799 -38.26 7.48 21.73
CA LEU A 799 -36.92 7.51 22.31
C LEU A 799 -36.00 6.49 21.64
N ASN A 800 -36.48 5.27 21.39
CA ASN A 800 -35.74 4.23 20.66
C ASN A 800 -35.27 4.73 19.28
N LYS A 801 -36.15 5.42 18.54
CA LYS A 801 -35.79 6.05 17.25
C LYS A 801 -34.73 7.14 17.41
N MET A 802 -34.83 7.97 18.46
CA MET A 802 -33.84 9.03 18.73
C MET A 802 -32.48 8.46 19.17
N LEU A 803 -32.45 7.32 19.85
CA LEU A 803 -31.22 6.66 20.33
C LEU A 803 -30.55 5.76 19.28
N ARG A 804 -31.13 5.55 18.10
CA ARG A 804 -30.52 4.75 17.01
C ARG A 804 -29.05 5.09 16.72
N PRO A 805 -28.62 6.36 16.65
CA PRO A 805 -27.21 6.69 16.45
C PRO A 805 -26.28 6.17 17.56
N TYR A 806 -26.77 6.10 18.81
CA TYR A 806 -26.04 5.51 19.93
C TYR A 806 -26.05 3.97 19.87
N TYR A 807 -27.15 3.35 19.44
CA TYR A 807 -27.19 1.89 19.25
C TYR A 807 -26.26 1.42 18.13
N GLY A 808 -26.07 2.23 17.10
CA GLY A 808 -25.06 1.99 16.05
C GLY A 808 -23.63 2.03 16.57
N ASN A 809 -23.35 2.86 17.58
CA ASN A 809 -22.03 2.98 18.20
C ASN A 809 -22.12 3.36 19.69
N ILE A 810 -21.90 2.40 20.58
CA ILE A 810 -22.07 2.61 22.03
C ILE A 810 -21.07 3.60 22.64
N PHE A 811 -19.97 3.90 21.93
CA PHE A 811 -18.98 4.89 22.35
C PHE A 811 -19.41 6.33 22.07
N PHE A 812 -20.54 6.55 21.36
CA PHE A 812 -21.19 7.86 21.24
C PHE A 812 -21.97 8.22 22.52
N LEU A 813 -21.30 8.13 23.66
CA LEU A 813 -21.88 8.34 24.98
C LEU A 813 -22.48 9.75 25.12
N ASP A 814 -21.80 10.76 24.60
CA ASP A 814 -22.29 12.14 24.60
C ASP A 814 -23.59 12.30 23.82
N ASN A 815 -23.77 11.51 22.75
CA ASN A 815 -24.99 11.51 21.97
C ASN A 815 -26.15 10.92 22.78
N LYS A 816 -25.95 9.77 23.45
CA LYS A 816 -26.93 9.16 24.37
C LYS A 816 -27.49 10.19 25.35
N TRP A 817 -26.60 10.87 26.08
CA TRP A 817 -27.02 11.79 27.13
C TRP A 817 -27.67 13.08 26.57
N LYS A 818 -27.20 13.60 25.43
CA LYS A 818 -27.84 14.74 24.74
C LYS A 818 -29.24 14.40 24.24
N VAL A 819 -29.42 13.19 23.69
CA VAL A 819 -30.72 12.69 23.24
C VAL A 819 -31.69 12.55 24.40
N LEU A 820 -31.24 11.94 25.51
CA LEU A 820 -32.06 11.78 26.72
C LEU A 820 -32.48 13.12 27.32
N GLU A 821 -31.55 14.09 27.41
CA GLU A 821 -31.86 15.43 27.89
C GLU A 821 -32.87 16.14 26.99
N SER A 822 -32.69 16.05 25.67
CA SER A 822 -33.61 16.62 24.67
C SER A 822 -35.00 15.99 24.76
N PHE A 823 -35.07 14.66 24.88
CA PHE A 823 -36.33 13.92 25.03
C PHE A 823 -37.10 14.35 26.30
N CYS A 824 -36.41 14.43 27.45
CA CYS A 824 -37.03 14.86 28.70
C CYS A 824 -37.50 16.32 28.61
N LYS A 825 -36.72 17.21 28.00
CA LYS A 825 -37.11 18.61 27.75
C LYS A 825 -38.33 18.73 26.84
N GLN A 826 -38.40 17.95 25.77
CA GLN A 826 -39.52 17.95 24.82
C GLN A 826 -40.83 17.51 25.49
N ARG A 827 -40.77 16.51 26.37
CA ARG A 827 -41.95 15.95 27.06
C ARG A 827 -42.21 16.51 28.45
N ARG A 828 -41.40 17.48 28.92
CA ARG A 828 -41.49 18.12 30.25
C ARG A 828 -41.36 17.12 31.41
N LEU A 829 -40.51 16.12 31.24
CA LEU A 829 -40.21 15.08 32.23
C LEU A 829 -39.10 15.55 33.20
N PRO A 830 -39.04 15.01 34.43
CA PRO A 830 -38.03 15.39 35.41
C PRO A 830 -36.62 14.98 34.96
N TRP A 831 -35.65 15.88 35.15
CA TRP A 831 -34.24 15.67 34.79
C TRP A 831 -33.32 15.95 35.98
N ASN A 832 -32.86 14.89 36.64
CA ASN A 832 -31.97 15.01 37.79
C ASN A 832 -30.50 15.02 37.35
N ASN A 833 -29.90 16.21 37.34
CA ASN A 833 -28.51 16.41 36.93
C ASN A 833 -27.48 15.63 37.78
N LEU A 834 -27.73 15.40 39.08
CA LEU A 834 -26.80 14.66 39.95
C LEU A 834 -26.84 13.16 39.64
N HIS A 835 -28.04 12.59 39.54
CA HIS A 835 -28.24 11.17 39.22
C HIS A 835 -27.71 10.83 37.82
N VAL A 836 -28.01 11.68 36.82
CA VAL A 836 -27.50 11.54 35.45
C VAL A 836 -25.98 11.56 35.38
N ARG A 837 -25.30 12.40 36.20
CA ARG A 837 -23.83 12.41 36.27
C ARG A 837 -23.27 11.08 36.77
N LEU A 838 -23.90 10.49 37.80
CA LEU A 838 -23.49 9.18 38.33
C LEU A 838 -23.69 8.06 37.31
N LEU A 839 -24.84 8.04 36.62
CA LEU A 839 -25.10 7.07 35.56
C LEU A 839 -24.13 7.23 34.39
N ARG A 840 -23.82 8.47 33.99
CA ARG A 840 -22.83 8.74 32.95
C ARG A 840 -21.45 8.23 33.35
N GLN A 841 -21.03 8.43 34.60
CA GLN A 841 -19.76 7.90 35.10
C GLN A 841 -19.73 6.36 35.11
N ARG A 842 -20.84 5.72 35.50
CA ARG A 842 -20.99 4.26 35.41
C ARG A 842 -20.82 3.76 33.97
N ASP A 843 -21.45 4.42 33.00
CA ASP A 843 -21.32 4.09 31.58
C ASP A 843 -19.89 4.31 31.07
N GLN A 844 -19.22 5.39 31.50
CA GLN A 844 -17.81 5.65 31.15
C GLN A 844 -16.90 4.51 31.64
N ASN A 845 -17.06 4.07 32.90
CA ASN A 845 -16.26 2.98 33.46
C ASN A 845 -16.49 1.67 32.71
N LEU A 846 -17.75 1.34 32.40
CA LEU A 846 -18.09 0.13 31.63
C LEU A 846 -17.45 0.13 30.24
N LEU A 847 -17.53 1.26 29.53
CA LEU A 847 -16.94 1.39 28.19
C LEU A 847 -15.40 1.39 28.24
N GLN A 848 -14.80 1.92 29.30
CA GLN A 848 -13.36 1.81 29.55
C GLN A 848 -12.94 0.36 29.79
N GLU A 849 -13.66 -0.39 30.62
CA GLU A 849 -13.40 -1.81 30.88
C GLU A 849 -13.43 -2.64 29.59
N LEU A 850 -14.41 -2.39 28.70
CA LEU A 850 -14.48 -3.07 27.39
C LEU A 850 -13.26 -2.77 26.50
N PHE A 851 -12.74 -1.56 26.54
CA PHE A 851 -11.52 -1.21 25.81
C PHE A 851 -10.28 -1.89 26.41
N GLU A 852 -10.15 -1.87 27.74
CA GLU A 852 -9.03 -2.49 28.45
C GLU A 852 -9.00 -4.02 28.30
N GLU A 853 -10.14 -4.69 28.24
CA GLU A 853 -10.24 -6.13 27.99
C GLU A 853 -9.55 -6.52 26.67
N ARG A 854 -9.85 -5.76 25.59
CA ARG A 854 -9.27 -5.98 24.25
C ARG A 854 -7.78 -5.70 24.23
N ARG A 855 -7.36 -4.64 24.93
CA ARG A 855 -5.94 -4.30 25.10
C ARG A 855 -5.18 -5.41 25.83
N SER A 856 -5.74 -5.91 26.94
CA SER A 856 -5.19 -7.01 27.73
C SER A 856 -5.08 -8.30 26.90
N LYS A 857 -6.05 -8.55 26.01
CA LYS A 857 -6.01 -9.69 25.09
C LYS A 857 -4.86 -9.59 24.09
N LEU A 858 -4.63 -8.41 23.49
CA LEU A 858 -3.45 -8.17 22.65
C LEU A 858 -2.15 -8.43 23.42
N GLN A 859 -2.05 -7.89 24.64
CA GLN A 859 -0.87 -8.09 25.50
C GLN A 859 -0.62 -9.58 25.78
N THR A 860 -1.68 -10.34 26.05
CA THR A 860 -1.60 -11.79 26.31
C THR A 860 -1.12 -12.55 25.07
N ILE A 861 -1.67 -12.27 23.89
CA ILE A 861 -1.26 -12.92 22.64
C ILE A 861 0.21 -12.63 22.32
N LEU A 862 0.63 -11.37 22.46
CA LEU A 862 2.03 -10.98 22.25
C LEU A 862 2.96 -11.69 23.25
N ALA A 863 2.60 -11.74 24.53
CA ALA A 863 3.38 -12.39 25.57
C ALA A 863 3.50 -13.91 25.39
N GLN A 864 2.46 -14.59 24.86
CA GLN A 864 2.46 -16.02 24.53
C GLN A 864 3.35 -16.36 23.34
N ASN A 865 3.62 -15.37 22.47
CA ASN A 865 4.51 -15.51 21.31
C ASN A 865 5.89 -14.89 21.58
N ASP A 866 6.27 -14.74 22.86
CA ASP A 866 7.55 -14.19 23.32
C ASP A 866 7.85 -12.74 22.89
N ILE A 867 6.81 -11.94 22.60
CA ILE A 867 6.92 -10.51 22.27
C ILE A 867 6.55 -9.68 23.50
N LYS A 868 7.50 -9.52 24.42
CA LYS A 868 7.28 -8.77 25.68
C LYS A 868 8.00 -7.43 25.73
N THR A 869 9.03 -7.24 24.91
CA THR A 869 9.84 -6.02 24.87
C THR A 869 10.04 -5.55 23.43
N VAL A 870 10.50 -4.31 23.28
CA VAL A 870 10.77 -3.72 21.96
C VAL A 870 11.88 -4.49 21.21
N ASP A 871 12.88 -5.01 21.92
CA ASP A 871 14.04 -5.70 21.32
C ASP A 871 13.69 -7.02 20.63
N VAL A 872 12.57 -7.65 21.03
CA VAL A 872 12.09 -8.91 20.45
C VAL A 872 11.06 -8.71 19.33
N LEU A 873 10.68 -7.47 19.00
CA LEU A 873 9.71 -7.19 17.93
C LEU A 873 10.12 -7.75 16.56
N GLN A 874 11.43 -7.73 16.27
CA GLN A 874 11.98 -8.32 15.04
C GLN A 874 11.73 -9.82 14.92
N VAL A 875 11.73 -10.53 16.06
CA VAL A 875 11.50 -11.96 16.13
C VAL A 875 10.02 -12.25 15.82
N GLY A 876 9.12 -11.38 16.31
CA GLY A 876 7.70 -11.45 16.00
C GLY A 876 7.40 -11.44 14.49
N ASN A 877 8.10 -10.60 13.72
CA ASN A 877 7.90 -10.53 12.26
C ASN A 877 8.37 -11.79 11.49
N ILE A 878 9.11 -12.69 12.14
CA ILE A 878 9.60 -13.94 11.58
C ILE A 878 8.79 -15.14 12.11
N ILE A 879 8.43 -15.13 13.38
CA ILE A 879 7.87 -16.28 14.10
C ILE A 879 6.34 -16.27 14.12
N ILE A 880 5.70 -15.10 14.10
CA ILE A 880 4.23 -15.02 14.19
C ILE A 880 3.59 -15.75 13.02
N GLN A 881 2.83 -16.78 13.36
CA GLN A 881 2.01 -17.52 12.41
C GLN A 881 0.83 -16.65 11.92
N GLU A 882 0.33 -16.95 10.73
CA GLU A 882 -0.67 -16.10 10.07
C GLU A 882 -2.03 -16.07 10.80
N ASP A 883 -2.36 -17.11 11.57
CA ASP A 883 -3.55 -17.17 12.43
C ASP A 883 -3.44 -16.21 13.63
N ILE A 884 -2.27 -16.15 14.25
CA ILE A 884 -1.96 -15.16 15.29
C ILE A 884 -2.00 -13.74 14.70
N LEU A 885 -1.41 -13.53 13.52
CA LEU A 885 -1.43 -12.24 12.84
C LEU A 885 -2.87 -11.78 12.56
N ALA A 886 -3.74 -12.67 12.06
CA ALA A 886 -5.15 -12.37 11.82
C ALA A 886 -5.89 -11.96 13.11
N SER A 887 -5.57 -12.59 14.24
CA SER A 887 -6.12 -12.24 15.55
C SER A 887 -5.67 -10.84 16.00
N LEU A 888 -4.38 -10.52 15.83
CA LEU A 888 -3.83 -9.19 16.12
C LEU A 888 -4.49 -8.12 15.24
N GLU A 889 -4.72 -8.39 13.96
CA GLU A 889 -5.41 -7.45 13.06
C GLU A 889 -6.86 -7.17 13.48
N HIS A 890 -7.59 -8.20 13.92
CA HIS A 890 -8.98 -8.05 14.37
C HIS A 890 -9.09 -7.16 15.61
N LEU A 891 -8.29 -7.44 16.64
CA LEU A 891 -8.30 -6.68 17.88
C LEU A 891 -7.86 -5.24 17.67
N GLN A 892 -6.82 -5.01 16.86
CA GLN A 892 -6.41 -3.65 16.50
C GLN A 892 -7.50 -2.90 15.73
N LEU A 893 -8.26 -3.56 14.87
CA LEU A 893 -9.38 -2.94 14.16
C LEU A 893 -10.48 -2.52 15.14
N GLU A 894 -10.87 -3.36 16.10
CA GLU A 894 -11.82 -2.98 17.16
C GLU A 894 -11.32 -1.78 17.97
N LEU A 895 -10.06 -1.81 18.42
CA LEU A 895 -9.48 -0.71 19.19
C LEU A 895 -9.44 0.59 18.39
N CYS A 896 -9.11 0.52 17.10
CA CYS A 896 -9.17 1.68 16.21
C CYS A 896 -10.60 2.23 16.05
N GLU A 897 -11.61 1.37 15.96
CA GLU A 897 -13.01 1.77 15.87
C GLU A 897 -13.46 2.50 17.14
N ILE A 898 -13.08 1.97 18.32
CA ILE A 898 -13.34 2.59 19.63
C ILE A 898 -12.67 3.95 19.73
N LEU A 899 -11.36 4.03 19.44
CA LEU A 899 -10.59 5.28 19.54
C LEU A 899 -11.04 6.32 18.51
N THR A 900 -11.51 5.91 17.34
CA THR A 900 -12.12 6.83 16.37
C THR A 900 -13.45 7.36 16.89
N ALA A 901 -14.27 6.51 17.52
CA ALA A 901 -15.59 6.89 18.01
C ALA A 901 -15.54 7.92 19.14
N VAL A 902 -14.55 7.82 20.04
CA VAL A 902 -14.35 8.78 21.13
C VAL A 902 -13.56 10.04 20.71
N GLY A 903 -13.15 10.12 19.44
CA GLY A 903 -12.40 11.26 18.90
C GLY A 903 -10.91 11.26 19.25
N TYR A 904 -10.37 10.17 19.79
CA TYR A 904 -8.93 9.99 20.00
C TYR A 904 -8.20 9.90 18.66
N PHE A 905 -8.70 9.08 17.73
CA PHE A 905 -8.20 9.04 16.36
C PHE A 905 -9.06 9.91 15.46
N GLY A 906 -8.47 10.99 14.94
CA GLY A 906 -9.11 11.85 13.94
C GLY A 906 -8.67 11.56 12.50
N ASP A 907 -8.94 12.52 11.62
CA ASP A 907 -8.52 12.51 10.23
C ASP A 907 -7.00 12.71 10.10
N SER A 908 -6.29 11.60 9.95
CA SER A 908 -4.84 11.55 9.75
C SER A 908 -4.41 11.72 8.27
N PHE A 909 -5.30 12.12 7.35
CA PHE A 909 -4.99 12.17 5.92
C PHE A 909 -3.84 13.14 5.56
N HIS A 910 -3.72 14.23 6.31
CA HIS A 910 -2.61 15.19 6.16
C HIS A 910 -1.23 14.53 6.36
N TYR A 911 -1.08 13.68 7.37
CA TYR A 911 0.18 13.00 7.68
C TYR A 911 0.59 12.00 6.60
N ILE A 912 -0.36 11.41 5.88
CA ILE A 912 -0.08 10.52 4.74
C ILE A 912 0.50 11.29 3.55
N LYS A 913 0.05 12.52 3.31
CA LYS A 913 0.58 13.37 2.22
C LYS A 913 2.06 13.67 2.37
N GLN A 914 2.54 13.67 3.62
CA GLN A 914 3.93 13.94 3.95
C GLN A 914 4.85 12.70 3.84
N ARG A 915 4.32 11.55 3.39
CA ARG A 915 5.07 10.29 3.19
C ARG A 915 5.83 9.83 4.44
N ILE A 916 5.24 10.04 5.61
CA ILE A 916 5.81 9.57 6.88
C ILE A 916 5.87 8.04 6.85
N PRO A 917 6.98 7.40 7.26
CA PRO A 917 7.17 5.96 7.10
C PRO A 917 6.44 5.12 8.16
N MET A 918 5.17 5.46 8.42
CA MET A 918 4.32 4.95 9.48
C MET A 918 2.86 5.19 9.10
N ILE A 919 1.94 4.40 9.65
CA ILE A 919 0.50 4.64 9.53
C ILE A 919 -0.18 4.47 10.88
N GLN A 920 -1.18 5.30 11.14
CA GLN A 920 -1.96 5.31 12.38
C GLN A 920 -3.37 5.87 12.18
N GLY A 921 -4.13 5.95 13.27
CA GLY A 921 -5.43 6.61 13.29
C GLY A 921 -6.45 6.01 12.33
N LYS A 922 -7.31 6.86 11.78
CA LYS A 922 -8.36 6.45 10.82
C LYS A 922 -7.79 5.80 9.56
N ASN A 923 -6.58 6.18 9.14
CA ASN A 923 -5.96 5.55 7.97
C ASN A 923 -5.42 4.16 8.27
N PHE A 924 -4.87 3.91 9.47
CA PHE A 924 -4.49 2.54 9.86
C PHE A 924 -5.72 1.65 10.03
N ARG A 925 -6.79 2.19 10.62
CA ARG A 925 -8.10 1.54 10.65
C ARG A 925 -8.57 1.15 9.24
N ASN A 926 -8.49 2.07 8.29
CA ASN A 926 -8.87 1.81 6.90
C ASN A 926 -7.96 0.77 6.24
N LEU A 927 -6.66 0.78 6.54
CA LEU A 927 -5.73 -0.26 6.07
C LEU A 927 -6.12 -1.64 6.58
N LEU A 928 -6.48 -1.78 7.85
CA LEU A 928 -6.93 -3.05 8.42
C LEU A 928 -8.29 -3.48 7.85
N ALA A 929 -9.18 -2.53 7.58
CA ALA A 929 -10.52 -2.81 7.04
C ALA A 929 -10.56 -3.06 5.53
N HIS A 930 -9.56 -2.60 4.78
CA HIS A 930 -9.48 -2.61 3.31
C HIS A 930 -8.17 -3.25 2.83
N ASP A 931 -7.74 -3.00 1.58
CA ASP A 931 -6.50 -3.54 1.03
C ASP A 931 -5.29 -2.66 1.35
N SER A 932 -4.16 -3.30 1.64
CA SER A 932 -2.96 -2.62 2.13
C SER A 932 -2.03 -2.14 1.02
N ILE A 933 -2.20 -2.54 -0.24
CA ILE A 933 -1.18 -2.32 -1.28
C ILE A 933 -0.84 -0.83 -1.49
N SER A 934 -1.85 0.03 -1.60
CA SER A 934 -1.64 1.47 -1.79
C SER A 934 -1.11 2.15 -0.53
N TYR A 935 -1.58 1.75 0.66
CA TYR A 935 -1.05 2.29 1.91
C TYR A 935 0.41 1.87 2.17
N ASN A 936 0.79 0.67 1.74
CA ASN A 936 2.18 0.21 1.79
C ASN A 936 3.09 1.09 0.95
N MET A 937 2.63 1.55 -0.22
CA MET A 937 3.37 2.52 -1.03
C MET A 937 3.35 3.92 -0.44
N LEU A 938 2.23 4.38 0.11
CA LEU A 938 2.15 5.73 0.68
C LEU A 938 3.09 5.92 1.89
N THR A 939 3.38 4.85 2.62
CA THR A 939 4.08 4.90 3.91
C THR A 939 5.38 4.12 3.96
N ASP A 940 5.80 3.38 2.92
CA ASP A 940 7.05 2.61 2.90
C ASP A 940 7.32 1.69 4.13
N SER A 941 6.27 1.40 4.91
CA SER A 941 6.36 0.77 6.23
C SER A 941 6.34 -0.76 6.16
N GLY A 942 5.88 -1.34 5.04
CA GLY A 942 5.77 -2.79 4.84
C GLY A 942 4.82 -3.47 5.83
N ASP A 943 4.89 -4.80 5.95
CA ASP A 943 3.95 -5.57 6.80
C ASP A 943 4.26 -5.45 8.31
N ALA A 944 5.49 -5.05 8.65
CA ALA A 944 5.99 -4.87 10.02
C ALA A 944 5.11 -3.96 10.90
N LYS A 945 4.42 -2.98 10.31
CA LYS A 945 3.54 -2.04 11.01
C LYS A 945 2.44 -2.73 11.83
N VAL A 946 1.97 -3.91 11.43
CA VAL A 946 0.86 -4.60 12.12
C VAL A 946 1.31 -5.07 13.49
N ILE A 947 2.53 -5.57 13.61
CA ILE A 947 3.12 -6.04 14.86
C ILE A 947 3.51 -4.86 15.73
N VAL A 948 4.09 -3.81 15.13
CA VAL A 948 4.47 -2.59 15.84
C VAL A 948 3.25 -1.91 16.47
N ASN A 949 2.17 -1.70 15.69
CA ASN A 949 0.95 -1.09 16.22
C ASN A 949 0.31 -2.00 17.29
N ALA A 950 0.26 -3.31 17.10
CA ALA A 950 -0.27 -4.23 18.11
C ALA A 950 0.46 -4.08 19.45
N PHE A 951 1.79 -3.95 19.41
CA PHE A 951 2.60 -3.74 20.60
C PHE A 951 2.31 -2.39 21.27
N ILE A 952 2.13 -1.32 20.51
CA ILE A 952 1.78 0.00 21.04
C ILE A 952 0.40 -0.04 21.69
N PHE A 953 -0.61 -0.56 20.99
CA PHE A 953 -1.94 -0.74 21.56
C PHE A 953 -1.89 -1.50 22.88
N ALA A 954 -1.17 -2.61 22.94
CA ALA A 954 -1.08 -3.45 24.13
C ALA A 954 -0.42 -2.74 25.34
N ASN A 955 0.55 -1.86 25.10
CA ASN A 955 1.38 -1.29 26.18
C ASN A 955 1.09 0.17 26.50
N THR A 956 0.26 0.86 25.70
CA THR A 956 -0.11 2.25 25.95
C THR A 956 -1.48 2.34 26.62
N GLU A 957 -1.55 3.04 27.75
CA GLU A 957 -2.81 3.29 28.47
C GLU A 957 -3.55 4.50 27.88
N VAL A 958 -4.87 4.35 27.68
CA VAL A 958 -5.71 5.42 27.12
C VAL A 958 -6.99 5.57 27.92
N GLN A 959 -7.19 6.75 28.51
CA GLN A 959 -8.49 7.15 29.06
C GLN A 959 -9.41 7.66 27.94
N LEU A 960 -10.52 6.96 27.70
CA LEU A 960 -11.38 7.17 26.52
C LEU A 960 -12.13 8.50 26.53
N PHE A 961 -12.57 8.98 27.69
CA PHE A 961 -13.52 10.11 27.81
C PHE A 961 -12.90 11.39 28.38
N GLU A 962 -11.57 11.47 28.45
CA GLU A 962 -10.89 12.69 28.87
C GLU A 962 -10.81 13.73 27.75
N SER A 963 -11.03 15.00 28.10
CA SER A 963 -10.90 16.11 27.15
C SER A 963 -9.43 16.34 26.80
N ARG A 964 -9.05 16.12 25.54
CA ARG A 964 -7.70 16.35 25.03
C ARG A 964 -7.64 17.62 24.19
N ARG A 965 -6.48 18.29 24.23
CA ARG A 965 -6.14 19.36 23.29
C ARG A 965 -5.34 18.74 22.16
N CYS A 966 -5.76 18.97 20.92
CA CYS A 966 -4.98 18.59 19.75
C CYS A 966 -3.80 19.57 19.64
N GLU A 967 -2.58 19.08 19.80
CA GLU A 967 -1.39 19.88 19.57
C GLU A 967 -1.17 20.04 18.07
N THR A 968 -0.86 21.26 17.63
CA THR A 968 -0.57 21.52 16.23
C THR A 968 0.92 21.26 16.02
N ILE A 969 1.25 20.18 15.33
CA ILE A 969 2.64 19.81 15.07
C ILE A 969 3.04 20.33 13.68
N GLU A 970 3.98 21.28 13.64
CA GLU A 970 4.64 21.67 12.39
C GLU A 970 5.84 20.75 12.15
N LEU A 971 5.72 19.87 11.16
CA LEU A 971 6.77 18.91 10.80
C LEU A 971 7.63 19.45 9.65
N HIS A 972 8.94 19.49 9.85
CA HIS A 972 9.91 19.83 8.81
C HIS A 972 10.41 18.57 8.09
N LEU A 973 9.75 18.21 7.00
CA LEU A 973 9.99 16.96 6.28
C LEU A 973 10.63 17.18 4.91
N PRO A 974 11.35 16.19 4.35
CA PRO A 974 12.00 16.31 3.05
C PRO A 974 11.03 16.65 1.92
N SER A 975 11.43 17.57 1.05
CA SER A 975 10.63 17.96 -0.12
C SER A 975 10.75 16.93 -1.25
N LEU A 976 9.84 17.00 -2.22
CA LEU A 976 9.93 16.18 -3.43
C LEU A 976 11.23 16.46 -4.22
N ALA A 977 11.70 17.71 -4.20
CA ALA A 977 12.96 18.09 -4.84
C ALA A 977 14.17 17.41 -4.19
N ASP A 978 14.16 17.29 -2.85
CA ASP A 978 15.18 16.54 -2.11
C ASP A 978 15.20 15.07 -2.54
N MET A 979 14.02 14.44 -2.63
CA MET A 979 13.92 13.05 -3.07
C MET A 979 14.43 12.85 -4.51
N HIS A 980 14.14 13.78 -5.42
CA HIS A 980 14.68 13.74 -6.78
C HIS A 980 16.20 13.88 -6.82
N ARG A 981 16.74 14.78 -5.99
CA ARG A 981 18.19 14.96 -5.84
C ARG A 981 18.85 13.69 -5.32
N TRP A 982 18.31 13.04 -4.29
CA TRP A 982 18.87 11.80 -3.73
C TRP A 982 18.90 10.64 -4.71
N VAL A 983 17.83 10.45 -5.49
CA VAL A 983 17.84 9.45 -6.57
C VAL A 983 18.91 9.77 -7.60
N GLU A 984 19.17 11.06 -7.84
CA GLU A 984 20.14 11.49 -8.82
C GLU A 984 21.59 11.39 -8.33
N GLU A 985 21.83 11.56 -7.03
CA GLU A 985 23.09 11.20 -6.36
C GLU A 985 23.39 9.71 -6.55
N GLN A 986 22.41 8.82 -6.30
CA GLN A 986 22.58 7.38 -6.50
C GLN A 986 22.91 7.02 -7.95
N HIS A 987 22.24 7.67 -8.90
CA HIS A 987 22.49 7.43 -10.31
C HIS A 987 23.88 7.89 -10.76
N ARG A 988 24.37 9.03 -10.23
CA ARG A 988 25.74 9.50 -10.49
C ARG A 988 26.77 8.56 -9.89
N LEU A 989 26.55 8.10 -8.66
CA LEU A 989 27.39 7.08 -8.03
C LEU A 989 27.43 5.81 -8.89
N GLN A 990 26.27 5.29 -9.30
CA GLN A 990 26.19 4.10 -10.15
C GLN A 990 26.99 4.26 -11.45
N LYS A 991 26.89 5.42 -12.11
CA LYS A 991 27.68 5.73 -13.32
C LYS A 991 29.18 5.81 -13.05
N SER A 992 29.59 6.34 -11.89
CA SER A 992 31.01 6.51 -11.57
C SER A 992 31.76 5.19 -11.49
N PHE A 993 31.10 4.08 -11.10
CA PHE A 993 31.74 2.77 -11.04
C PHE A 993 32.29 2.32 -12.41
N GLN A 994 31.68 2.74 -13.52
CA GLN A 994 32.15 2.43 -14.88
C GLN A 994 33.50 3.06 -15.23
N SER A 995 33.91 4.12 -14.52
CA SER A 995 35.16 4.85 -14.82
C SER A 995 36.42 4.21 -14.24
N ASN A 996 36.28 3.26 -13.30
CA ASN A 996 37.38 2.72 -12.49
C ASN A 996 38.24 3.78 -11.79
N ASP A 997 37.68 4.95 -11.49
CA ASP A 997 38.39 6.05 -10.82
C ASP A 997 37.99 6.07 -9.33
N VAL A 998 38.94 5.73 -8.47
CA VAL A 998 38.75 5.70 -7.01
C VAL A 998 38.41 7.08 -6.47
N ASN A 999 39.08 8.11 -6.98
CA ASN A 999 38.88 9.48 -6.55
C ASN A 999 37.49 9.96 -6.98
N LEU A 1000 37.04 9.62 -8.19
CA LEU A 1000 35.69 9.96 -8.66
C LEU A 1000 34.61 9.24 -7.84
N VAL A 1001 34.74 7.94 -7.61
CA VAL A 1001 33.77 7.17 -6.80
C VAL A 1001 33.72 7.72 -5.38
N HIS A 1002 34.89 7.97 -4.78
CA HIS A 1002 34.98 8.56 -3.45
C HIS A 1002 34.35 9.96 -3.39
N ALA A 1003 34.58 10.81 -4.39
CA ALA A 1003 33.95 12.12 -4.49
C ALA A 1003 32.42 12.03 -4.63
N MET A 1004 31.90 11.05 -5.37
CA MET A 1004 30.45 10.81 -5.47
C MET A 1004 29.85 10.35 -4.12
N MET A 1005 30.60 9.55 -3.35
CA MET A 1005 30.20 9.16 -1.99
C MET A 1005 30.19 10.35 -1.04
N GLN A 1006 31.23 11.20 -1.07
CA GLN A 1006 31.28 12.45 -0.30
C GLN A 1006 30.16 13.42 -0.69
N SER A 1007 29.66 13.34 -1.92
CA SER A 1007 28.53 14.13 -2.42
C SER A 1007 27.15 13.55 -2.06
N GLY A 1008 27.08 12.51 -1.22
CA GLY A 1008 25.82 11.90 -0.74
C GLY A 1008 25.45 10.56 -1.39
N GLY A 1009 26.27 10.04 -2.32
CA GLY A 1009 26.06 8.71 -2.90
C GLY A 1009 26.17 7.60 -1.85
N GLU A 1010 25.26 6.63 -1.90
CA GLU A 1010 25.19 5.54 -0.91
C GLU A 1010 25.67 4.23 -1.55
N ILE A 1011 26.80 3.73 -1.06
CA ILE A 1011 27.47 2.61 -1.69
C ILE A 1011 26.81 1.28 -1.37
N LYS A 1012 26.17 1.16 -0.19
CA LYS A 1012 25.49 -0.07 0.27
C LYS A 1012 24.06 -0.18 -0.25
N SER A 1013 23.62 0.75 -1.11
CA SER A 1013 22.30 0.74 -1.72
C SER A 1013 22.12 -0.35 -2.77
N TYR A 1014 20.85 -0.65 -3.05
CA TYR A 1014 20.47 -1.47 -4.17
C TYR A 1014 20.15 -0.63 -5.42
N PHE A 1015 20.61 -1.11 -6.57
CA PHE A 1015 20.43 -0.49 -7.87
C PHE A 1015 19.58 -1.37 -8.77
N CYS A 1016 18.50 -0.81 -9.31
CA CYS A 1016 17.76 -1.46 -10.39
C CYS A 1016 18.62 -1.41 -11.65
N PHE A 1017 19.00 -2.58 -12.13
CA PHE A 1017 19.97 -2.76 -13.20
C PHE A 1017 19.43 -3.70 -14.27
N THR A 1018 19.61 -3.28 -15.52
CA THR A 1018 19.42 -4.13 -16.70
C THR A 1018 20.65 -4.01 -17.59
N PRO A 1019 21.52 -5.03 -17.67
CA PRO A 1019 22.73 -4.96 -18.47
C PRO A 1019 22.46 -4.88 -19.97
N ASN A 1020 21.36 -5.48 -20.44
CA ASN A 1020 20.83 -5.32 -21.80
C ASN A 1020 19.31 -5.50 -21.79
N ALA A 1021 18.56 -4.42 -22.01
CA ALA A 1021 17.09 -4.41 -21.99
C ALA A 1021 16.43 -5.24 -23.11
N GLU A 1022 17.17 -5.57 -24.18
CA GLU A 1022 16.67 -6.40 -25.27
C GLU A 1022 16.65 -7.89 -24.90
N HIS A 1023 17.50 -8.31 -23.96
CA HIS A 1023 17.76 -9.73 -23.68
C HIS A 1023 17.44 -10.13 -22.22
N TYR A 1024 17.38 -9.19 -21.27
CA TYR A 1024 17.26 -9.49 -19.85
C TYR A 1024 16.22 -8.61 -19.14
N PRO A 1025 15.50 -9.16 -18.14
CA PRO A 1025 14.64 -8.36 -17.27
C PRO A 1025 15.48 -7.51 -16.31
N ALA A 1026 14.88 -6.43 -15.81
CA ALA A 1026 15.47 -5.60 -14.77
C ALA A 1026 15.44 -6.32 -13.40
N GLU A 1027 16.52 -6.19 -12.64
CA GLU A 1027 16.65 -6.75 -11.29
C GLU A 1027 17.23 -5.71 -10.31
N LEU A 1028 16.89 -5.84 -9.04
CA LEU A 1028 17.39 -4.97 -7.97
C LEU A 1028 18.60 -5.64 -7.31
N LEU A 1029 19.80 -5.09 -7.50
CA LEU A 1029 21.08 -5.73 -7.14
C LEU A 1029 21.97 -4.79 -6.32
N SER A 1030 22.85 -5.34 -5.48
CA SER A 1030 23.88 -4.54 -4.80
C SER A 1030 25.06 -4.23 -5.74
N ILE A 1031 25.82 -3.18 -5.45
CA ILE A 1031 27.06 -2.91 -6.22
C ILE A 1031 28.11 -4.02 -6.01
N GLY A 1032 28.13 -4.65 -4.83
CA GLY A 1032 29.01 -5.79 -4.54
C GLY A 1032 28.79 -6.95 -5.50
N ASP A 1033 27.55 -7.21 -5.90
CA ASP A 1033 27.20 -8.27 -6.86
C ASP A 1033 27.56 -7.90 -8.31
N THR A 1034 27.75 -6.60 -8.60
CA THR A 1034 27.88 -6.06 -9.96
C THR A 1034 29.26 -5.44 -10.26
N ILE A 1035 30.19 -5.45 -9.31
CA ILE A 1035 31.51 -4.79 -9.44
C ILE A 1035 32.45 -5.43 -10.49
N GLN A 1036 32.47 -6.75 -10.65
CA GLN A 1036 33.53 -7.47 -11.41
C GLN A 1036 33.52 -7.26 -12.93
N GLY A 1037 32.66 -6.39 -13.47
CA GLY A 1037 32.89 -5.90 -14.83
C GLY A 1037 32.27 -4.54 -15.09
N PHE A 1038 32.33 -3.69 -14.07
CA PHE A 1038 32.54 -2.26 -14.32
C PHE A 1038 34.01 -1.98 -14.70
N CYS A 1039 34.94 -2.88 -14.35
CA CYS A 1039 36.37 -2.67 -14.54
C CYS A 1039 37.08 -4.02 -14.80
N ASP A 1040 37.83 -4.12 -15.90
CA ASP A 1040 38.60 -5.33 -16.25
C ASP A 1040 40.01 -5.32 -15.62
N ARG A 1041 40.36 -6.41 -14.91
CA ARG A 1041 41.63 -6.70 -14.22
C ARG A 1041 42.06 -5.68 -13.14
N ALA A 1042 41.95 -6.12 -11.88
CA ALA A 1042 42.40 -5.43 -10.66
C ALA A 1042 41.99 -3.95 -10.60
N PRO A 1043 40.68 -3.67 -10.47
CA PRO A 1043 40.18 -2.30 -10.37
C PRO A 1043 40.77 -1.63 -9.14
N SER A 1044 41.29 -0.42 -9.32
CA SER A 1044 41.74 0.44 -8.23
C SER A 1044 40.59 0.70 -7.22
N ILE A 1045 39.34 0.55 -7.66
CA ILE A 1045 38.14 0.69 -6.81
C ILE A 1045 37.87 -0.50 -5.88
N VAL A 1046 38.43 -1.71 -6.11
CA VAL A 1046 38.14 -2.90 -5.27
C VAL A 1046 38.61 -2.74 -3.84
N PRO A 1047 39.82 -2.23 -3.56
CA PRO A 1047 40.22 -1.89 -2.20
C PRO A 1047 39.20 -0.97 -1.51
N LEU A 1048 38.71 0.06 -2.20
CA LEU A 1048 37.69 0.97 -1.66
C LEU A 1048 36.38 0.24 -1.36
N LEU A 1049 35.82 -0.51 -2.32
CA LEU A 1049 34.57 -1.26 -2.12
C LEU A 1049 34.70 -2.34 -1.04
N GLY A 1050 35.88 -2.94 -0.93
CA GLY A 1050 36.23 -3.88 0.13
C GLY A 1050 36.15 -3.31 1.54
N ARG A 1051 36.10 -1.98 1.71
CA ARG A 1051 35.80 -1.36 3.00
C ARG A 1051 34.34 -1.52 3.41
N TYR A 1052 33.41 -1.72 2.48
CA TYR A 1052 31.96 -1.68 2.75
C TYR A 1052 31.26 -3.02 2.52
N PHE A 1053 31.87 -3.92 1.75
CA PHE A 1053 31.38 -5.26 1.45
C PHE A 1053 32.30 -6.32 2.05
N PRO A 1054 31.84 -7.10 3.04
CA PRO A 1054 32.66 -8.10 3.71
C PRO A 1054 33.25 -9.11 2.73
N TYR A 1055 34.51 -9.49 2.96
CA TYR A 1055 35.26 -10.45 2.14
C TYR A 1055 35.44 -10.09 0.67
N LEU A 1056 34.96 -8.92 0.21
CA LEU A 1056 35.02 -8.59 -1.22
C LEU A 1056 36.46 -8.59 -1.74
N ARG A 1057 37.44 -8.06 -0.99
CA ARG A 1057 38.86 -8.07 -1.40
C ARG A 1057 39.39 -9.50 -1.62
N GLU A 1058 39.01 -10.43 -0.74
CA GLU A 1058 39.45 -11.83 -0.80
C GLU A 1058 38.71 -12.60 -1.90
N LEU A 1059 37.42 -12.36 -2.05
CA LEU A 1059 36.55 -13.03 -3.00
C LEU A 1059 36.75 -12.50 -4.43
N TYR A 1060 37.13 -11.23 -4.60
CA TYR A 1060 37.24 -10.58 -5.91
C TYR A 1060 38.18 -11.32 -6.87
N HIS A 1061 39.26 -11.91 -6.36
CA HIS A 1061 40.20 -12.69 -7.16
C HIS A 1061 39.83 -14.17 -7.27
N ARG A 1062 38.83 -14.65 -6.52
CA ARG A 1062 38.37 -16.03 -6.62
C ARG A 1062 37.63 -16.23 -7.92
N ARG A 1063 38.03 -17.30 -8.61
CA ARG A 1063 37.48 -17.72 -9.90
C ARG A 1063 35.95 -17.92 -9.85
N GLU A 1064 35.45 -18.45 -8.74
CA GLU A 1064 34.01 -18.71 -8.53
C GLU A 1064 33.20 -17.43 -8.42
N PHE A 1065 33.66 -16.45 -7.62
CA PHE A 1065 33.01 -15.15 -7.48
C PHE A 1065 33.04 -14.38 -8.82
N ALA A 1066 34.19 -14.38 -9.51
CA ALA A 1066 34.34 -13.84 -10.87
C ALA A 1066 33.34 -14.40 -11.87
N LEU A 1067 33.06 -15.70 -11.78
CA LEU A 1067 32.05 -16.35 -12.60
C LEU A 1067 30.64 -15.92 -12.20
N GLU A 1068 30.31 -15.89 -10.91
CA GLU A 1068 28.99 -15.49 -10.40
C GLU A 1068 28.62 -14.06 -10.78
N SER A 1069 29.51 -13.10 -10.51
CA SER A 1069 29.25 -11.70 -10.82
C SER A 1069 29.13 -11.49 -12.34
N ALA A 1070 29.95 -12.15 -13.15
CA ALA A 1070 29.81 -12.10 -14.61
C ALA A 1070 28.45 -12.60 -15.08
N ILE A 1071 27.90 -13.64 -14.44
CA ILE A 1071 26.57 -14.17 -14.74
C ILE A 1071 25.46 -13.21 -14.31
N VAL A 1072 25.51 -12.67 -13.10
CA VAL A 1072 24.53 -11.71 -12.57
C VAL A 1072 24.48 -10.46 -13.46
N ARG A 1073 25.64 -9.96 -13.88
CA ARG A 1073 25.76 -8.81 -14.81
C ARG A 1073 25.46 -9.17 -16.26
N ARG A 1074 25.21 -10.45 -16.58
CA ARG A 1074 25.04 -10.94 -17.96
C ARG A 1074 26.23 -10.63 -18.88
N ASP A 1075 27.43 -10.50 -18.31
CA ASP A 1075 28.71 -10.34 -19.01
C ASP A 1075 29.34 -11.71 -19.27
N PHE A 1076 28.71 -12.40 -20.22
CA PHE A 1076 29.07 -13.78 -20.52
C PHE A 1076 30.41 -13.92 -21.24
N GLU A 1077 30.93 -12.88 -21.88
CA GLU A 1077 32.26 -12.94 -22.51
C GLU A 1077 33.36 -13.09 -21.46
N SER A 1078 33.28 -12.30 -20.38
CA SER A 1078 34.19 -12.39 -19.25
C SER A 1078 33.98 -13.68 -18.47
N GLY A 1079 32.72 -14.03 -18.21
CA GLY A 1079 32.36 -15.26 -17.53
C GLY A 1079 32.85 -16.52 -18.26
N PHE A 1080 32.74 -16.56 -19.60
CA PHE A 1080 33.10 -17.73 -20.40
C PHE A 1080 34.59 -18.04 -20.36
N LYS A 1081 35.46 -17.02 -20.30
CA LYS A 1081 36.92 -17.18 -20.12
C LYS A 1081 37.28 -17.88 -18.80
N ILE A 1082 36.37 -17.87 -17.83
CA ILE A 1082 36.59 -18.37 -16.48
C ILE A 1082 36.06 -19.80 -16.31
N ILE A 1083 35.11 -20.24 -17.12
CA ILE A 1083 34.50 -21.56 -16.97
C ILE A 1083 35.45 -22.65 -17.45
N ASP A 1084 35.32 -23.83 -16.85
CA ASP A 1084 35.87 -25.05 -17.43
C ASP A 1084 34.81 -25.64 -18.36
N GLU A 1085 35.06 -25.60 -19.67
CA GLU A 1085 34.10 -26.08 -20.69
C GLU A 1085 33.78 -27.58 -20.54
N THR A 1086 34.59 -28.35 -19.79
CA THR A 1086 34.30 -29.77 -19.50
C THR A 1086 33.20 -29.96 -18.46
N LYS A 1087 32.82 -28.90 -17.73
CA LYS A 1087 31.72 -28.91 -16.75
C LYS A 1087 30.43 -28.41 -17.37
N PRO A 1088 29.26 -28.78 -16.81
CA PRO A 1088 27.98 -28.21 -17.23
C PRO A 1088 28.01 -26.68 -17.12
N LEU A 1089 27.73 -25.99 -18.23
CA LEU A 1089 27.55 -24.55 -18.24
C LEU A 1089 26.35 -24.19 -17.35
N ARG A 1090 26.46 -23.10 -16.59
CA ARG A 1090 25.30 -22.59 -15.86
C ARG A 1090 24.26 -22.08 -16.84
N GLY A 1091 22.98 -22.40 -16.58
CA GLY A 1091 21.88 -22.12 -17.51
C GLY A 1091 21.87 -20.68 -18.03
N LEU A 1092 22.18 -19.70 -17.17
CA LEU A 1092 22.24 -18.29 -17.58
C LEU A 1092 23.20 -18.00 -18.74
N PHE A 1093 24.29 -18.75 -18.94
CA PHE A 1093 25.17 -18.60 -20.13
C PHE A 1093 24.46 -18.93 -21.44
N CYS A 1094 23.47 -19.82 -21.40
CA CYS A 1094 22.67 -20.14 -22.58
C CYS A 1094 21.84 -18.93 -23.06
N SER A 1095 21.72 -17.86 -22.26
CA SER A 1095 21.17 -16.60 -22.75
C SER A 1095 22.11 -15.77 -23.63
N TRP A 1096 23.39 -16.14 -23.76
CA TRP A 1096 24.39 -15.35 -24.47
C TRP A 1096 24.43 -15.59 -25.98
N PRO A 1097 24.08 -14.61 -26.84
CA PRO A 1097 23.99 -14.83 -28.30
C PRO A 1097 25.26 -15.35 -28.99
N LYS A 1098 26.43 -15.14 -28.40
CA LYS A 1098 27.74 -15.54 -28.95
C LYS A 1098 28.29 -16.84 -28.35
N LEU A 1099 27.56 -17.53 -27.49
CA LEU A 1099 28.08 -18.71 -26.77
C LEU A 1099 28.57 -19.80 -27.74
N MET A 1100 27.79 -20.10 -28.78
CA MET A 1100 28.13 -21.14 -29.75
C MET A 1100 29.38 -20.79 -30.56
N ASP A 1101 29.59 -19.54 -30.97
CA ASP A 1101 30.84 -19.09 -31.60
C ASP A 1101 32.09 -19.34 -30.72
N ARG A 1102 31.93 -19.29 -29.39
CA ARG A 1102 33.04 -19.38 -28.42
C ARG A 1102 33.35 -20.79 -27.95
N LEU A 1103 32.38 -21.70 -28.00
CA LEU A 1103 32.58 -23.11 -27.62
C LEU A 1103 33.61 -23.80 -28.51
N SER A 1104 34.53 -24.57 -27.90
CA SER A 1104 35.57 -25.29 -28.63
C SER A 1104 34.99 -26.36 -29.58
N PRO A 1105 35.61 -26.60 -30.76
CA PRO A 1105 35.14 -27.61 -31.73
C PRO A 1105 35.08 -29.02 -31.14
N ALA A 1106 36.03 -29.37 -30.25
CA ALA A 1106 36.07 -30.65 -29.56
C ALA A 1106 34.84 -30.87 -28.67
N ILE A 1107 34.34 -29.83 -27.98
CA ILE A 1107 33.19 -29.91 -27.08
C ILE A 1107 31.87 -29.92 -27.85
N LYS A 1108 31.79 -29.20 -28.97
CA LYS A 1108 30.68 -29.33 -29.92
C LYS A 1108 30.57 -30.77 -30.47
N ALA A 1109 31.71 -31.38 -30.80
CA ALA A 1109 31.79 -32.71 -31.40
C ALA A 1109 31.57 -33.86 -30.39
N THR A 1110 32.05 -33.73 -29.15
CA THR A 1110 31.99 -34.78 -28.12
C THR A 1110 30.67 -34.88 -27.37
N LYS A 1111 29.83 -33.83 -27.40
CA LYS A 1111 28.49 -33.89 -26.80
C LYS A 1111 27.64 -34.95 -27.49
N THR A 1112 27.12 -35.85 -26.67
CA THR A 1112 26.13 -36.85 -27.07
C THR A 1112 24.84 -36.16 -27.55
N LEU A 1113 24.04 -36.86 -28.36
CA LEU A 1113 22.75 -36.32 -28.83
C LEU A 1113 21.83 -35.83 -27.68
N PRO A 1114 21.73 -36.51 -26.51
CA PRO A 1114 21.00 -35.99 -25.36
C PRO A 1114 21.54 -34.66 -24.80
N GLU A 1115 22.85 -34.48 -24.75
CA GLU A 1115 23.47 -33.24 -24.23
C GLU A 1115 23.30 -32.06 -25.20
N ARG A 1116 23.36 -32.32 -26.51
CA ARG A 1116 23.05 -31.31 -27.52
C ARG A 1116 21.59 -30.87 -27.45
N ARG A 1117 20.68 -31.83 -27.20
CA ARG A 1117 19.25 -31.54 -26.96
C ARG A 1117 19.02 -30.72 -25.69
N ALA A 1118 19.71 -31.04 -24.60
CA ALA A 1118 19.63 -30.27 -23.35
C ALA A 1118 20.10 -28.82 -23.56
N LEU A 1119 21.22 -28.60 -24.26
CA LEU A 1119 21.67 -27.25 -24.63
C LEU A 1119 20.68 -26.52 -25.53
N LEU A 1120 20.04 -27.22 -26.47
CA LEU A 1120 19.05 -26.62 -27.36
C LEU A 1120 17.88 -26.07 -26.56
N ASN A 1121 17.40 -26.86 -25.61
CA ASN A 1121 16.34 -26.46 -24.71
C ASN A 1121 16.74 -25.23 -23.90
N GLU A 1122 17.93 -25.23 -23.30
CA GLU A 1122 18.43 -24.07 -22.55
C GLU A 1122 18.55 -22.81 -23.42
N PHE A 1123 19.08 -22.90 -24.64
CA PHE A 1123 19.12 -21.73 -25.53
C PHE A 1123 17.74 -21.17 -25.83
N LEU A 1124 16.75 -22.04 -26.01
CA LEU A 1124 15.37 -21.62 -26.23
C LEU A 1124 14.70 -21.05 -24.99
N ASP A 1125 14.96 -21.66 -23.83
CA ASP A 1125 14.48 -21.20 -22.52
C ASP A 1125 14.98 -19.79 -22.23
N TYR A 1126 16.21 -19.47 -22.62
CA TYR A 1126 16.77 -18.13 -22.47
C TYR A 1126 16.59 -17.21 -23.68
N GLY A 1127 15.96 -17.68 -24.75
CA GLY A 1127 15.64 -16.89 -25.93
C GLY A 1127 16.80 -16.53 -26.84
N ASN A 1128 17.83 -17.38 -26.88
CA ASN A 1128 19.04 -17.19 -27.65
C ASN A 1128 18.95 -17.80 -29.05
N GLU A 1129 18.32 -17.07 -29.96
CA GLU A 1129 18.07 -17.48 -31.34
C GLU A 1129 19.35 -17.80 -32.11
N LYS A 1130 20.39 -16.98 -31.92
CA LYS A 1130 21.64 -17.12 -32.67
C LYS A 1130 22.31 -18.46 -32.39
N CYS A 1131 22.39 -18.85 -31.11
CA CYS A 1131 22.96 -20.14 -30.73
C CYS A 1131 22.08 -21.32 -31.16
N VAL A 1132 20.76 -21.14 -31.22
CA VAL A 1132 19.83 -22.14 -31.77
C VAL A 1132 20.10 -22.37 -33.26
N GLU A 1133 20.15 -21.31 -34.06
CA GLU A 1133 20.44 -21.40 -35.51
C GLU A 1133 21.79 -22.07 -35.78
N GLU A 1134 22.82 -21.66 -35.05
CA GLU A 1134 24.16 -22.24 -35.17
C GLU A 1134 24.17 -23.73 -34.80
N MET A 1135 23.46 -24.13 -33.74
CA MET A 1135 23.42 -25.52 -33.32
C MET A 1135 22.61 -26.41 -34.28
N ILE A 1136 21.52 -25.90 -34.86
CA ILE A 1136 20.77 -26.62 -35.90
C ILE A 1136 21.62 -26.76 -37.17
N ARG A 1137 22.43 -25.76 -37.55
CA ARG A 1137 23.36 -25.87 -38.67
C ARG A 1137 24.44 -26.93 -38.43
N LEU A 1138 24.93 -27.03 -37.20
CA LEU A 1138 25.95 -28.01 -36.81
C LEU A 1138 25.41 -29.44 -36.80
N ASP A 1139 24.15 -29.62 -36.39
CA ASP A 1139 23.50 -30.92 -36.37
C ASP A 1139 22.05 -30.78 -36.86
N PRO A 1140 21.82 -30.90 -38.19
CA PRO A 1140 20.49 -30.77 -38.77
C PRO A 1140 19.47 -31.78 -38.24
N SER A 1141 19.91 -32.89 -37.64
CA SER A 1141 19.02 -33.86 -37.00
C SER A 1141 18.30 -33.28 -35.77
N LEU A 1142 18.84 -32.23 -35.15
CA LEU A 1142 18.20 -31.50 -34.06
C LEU A 1142 16.98 -30.69 -34.52
N ALA A 1143 16.91 -30.31 -35.80
CA ALA A 1143 15.72 -29.67 -36.37
C ALA A 1143 14.50 -30.59 -36.27
N ALA A 1144 14.69 -31.91 -36.45
CA ALA A 1144 13.63 -32.90 -36.27
C ALA A 1144 13.18 -33.05 -34.80
N THR A 1145 13.99 -32.56 -33.85
CA THR A 1145 13.67 -32.56 -32.42
C THR A 1145 12.86 -31.32 -32.03
N LEU A 1146 12.88 -30.27 -32.85
CA LEU A 1146 12.05 -29.07 -32.71
C LEU A 1146 10.66 -29.22 -33.35
N ASN A 1147 10.35 -30.42 -33.86
CA ASN A 1147 9.04 -30.76 -34.41
C ASN A 1147 7.98 -30.75 -33.31
N LEU A 1148 7.19 -29.66 -33.31
CA LEU A 1148 5.74 -29.73 -33.20
C LEU A 1148 5.16 -30.03 -34.58
#